data_AF-A0A7S3S9P9-F1
#
_entry.id   AF-A0A7S3S9P9-F1
#
_cell.length_a   1.000
_cell.length_b   1.000
_cell.length_c   1.000
_cell.angle_alpha   90.00
_cell.angle_beta   90.00
_cell.angle_gamma   90.00
#
_symmetry.space_group_name_H-M   'P 1'
#
loop_
_entity.id
_entity.type
_entity.pdbx_description
1 polymer ?
#
loop_
_entity_poly.entity_id
_entity_poly.type
_entity_poly.pdbx_seq_one_letter_code
_entity_poly.pdbx_strand_id
1 'polypeptide(L)'
;FPSAAKHSCMDSRAVAWASPGGEVSLSADTAPHATLAVSTYADRSLREERVALNRAEARVTALARERQQALEASASAGHAAREMEERLDQLWREERETQPAASLAAEREALAARLGEANAACDSARLEAERLAIELSRASAELEPLLPRQEEDARLYEAAAQSRIQREKLGSQREVAARDAAQATEEAAAAERAERAERQLIAARDAHVKAARRANESHRRIREKVEELREEQAQRTARRAEAVLQLKASTAEAAAAARGASERRAEALARREEKRAAEKVEILEKGGNPYRVFRERDEAARAAADRAKVEARLAANCEEMHARLGKQRAAEAQQQRRVEREREAAERAALEMTSVGSQVKSESYMRRVTKTGATLLDPTSRWPRIEPSQHVTMKDWKFGLGLGKDGDILDMMADKYPNTAASSRAEAAARAAALPEPVAARSILADPVASLTLSPLKSASARALAEEARERGEPADEVVEPELPGLWDDGVPAPPGPPSPLKGATLSVLEKRYMAAARQRQRDNVVVEQTVCGKTWRGPAFVPSEPVLEFLDFEAGETYVKTFALTNVSNSFNSFRPAAFPPEVASFFLLEHQPPGRMVAGRSVSLKLTFTPKLGEDIDTVLLLLTHTGPMSVPIRCAPKKLAVLLQTSALHFGTVVLGESASLTLEVKNSGALGTAFAVSLQRGAGDAADEAGKAVFEAGSGGTITLAPRSKATVSLRFTPAAAGSASALLRLDFGGDWRAEHVELSGSGAQVPIYLPRPMIDLRTCLVGALYRDELRVCNRSAVAQQVALRVPPSLEGCLEFSPVTALVQAHGSVGVQLKFTVLDTLRESCAKHLVEEDTIAFPIRLTVRGQAAPVRFTLRATLTTSELLICGADGETMLHILDFGDVPVTARRQLPISLHNPSSLPQRFGFSSTEPEVLQVQPGDGLGTILPGETLQRSVLFSPSADTRFSLSLECRTSHNRKYSFRCVGRGLITPA
;
A
#
# COMPACT_ATOMS: atom_id res chain seq x y z
N PHE A 1 42.68 -41.95 12.81
CA PHE A 1 43.58 -42.49 11.76
C PHE A 1 43.37 -41.72 10.47
N PRO A 2 44.45 -41.41 9.74
CA PRO A 2 44.61 -40.15 9.03
C PRO A 2 44.80 -40.32 7.52
N SER A 3 44.75 -39.21 6.79
CA SER A 3 45.48 -38.96 5.53
C SER A 3 45.26 -37.46 5.24
N ALA A 4 46.13 -36.51 5.59
CA ALA A 4 47.58 -36.40 5.51
C ALA A 4 48.13 -36.42 4.07
N ALA A 5 48.66 -35.25 3.70
CA ALA A 5 49.87 -34.99 2.91
C ALA A 5 49.67 -34.24 1.57
N LYS A 6 50.45 -33.22 1.21
CA LYS A 6 51.47 -32.38 1.88
C LYS A 6 51.99 -31.37 0.83
N HIS A 7 52.35 -30.17 1.29
CA HIS A 7 53.42 -29.25 0.82
C HIS A 7 53.40 -28.73 -0.64
N SER A 8 53.73 -27.47 -0.97
CA SER A 8 54.28 -26.32 -0.24
C SER A 8 54.21 -25.08 -1.16
N CYS A 9 54.04 -23.88 -0.58
CA CYS A 9 54.91 -22.68 -0.74
C CYS A 9 54.14 -21.33 -0.74
N MET A 10 54.54 -20.48 0.21
CA MET A 10 54.60 -19.01 0.26
C MET A 10 53.35 -18.10 0.21
N ASP A 11 53.16 -17.46 1.38
CA ASP A 11 52.94 -16.03 1.63
C ASP A 11 51.88 -15.25 0.84
N SER A 12 50.74 -15.06 1.51
CA SER A 12 49.91 -13.86 1.35
C SER A 12 49.46 -13.37 2.73
N ARG A 13 49.91 -12.17 3.09
CA ARG A 13 49.55 -11.45 4.31
C ARG A 13 48.17 -10.83 4.16
N ALA A 14 47.26 -11.16 5.08
CA ALA A 14 46.13 -10.31 5.41
C ALA A 14 45.59 -10.59 6.82
N VAL A 15 44.99 -9.54 7.39
CA VAL A 15 44.01 -9.50 8.49
C VAL A 15 44.58 -9.31 9.92
N ALA A 16 44.08 -8.46 10.84
CA ALA A 16 43.32 -7.19 10.83
C ALA A 16 43.11 -6.72 12.30
N TRP A 17 42.45 -5.56 12.46
CA TRP A 17 41.54 -5.09 13.54
C TRP A 17 41.97 -3.98 14.53
N ALA A 18 40.98 -3.10 14.73
CA ALA A 18 40.64 -2.24 15.87
C ALA A 18 41.28 -0.85 16.02
N SER A 19 40.42 0.18 15.93
CA SER A 19 40.68 1.58 16.28
C SER A 19 40.04 1.94 17.62
N PRO A 20 40.67 2.83 18.40
CA PRO A 20 39.93 3.79 19.22
C PRO A 20 40.47 5.22 19.09
N GLY A 21 39.59 6.19 19.31
CA GLY A 21 39.92 7.62 19.43
C GLY A 21 40.24 8.04 20.87
N GLY A 22 40.62 9.32 21.02
CA GLY A 22 40.63 10.07 22.28
C GLY A 22 41.96 10.76 22.57
N GLU A 23 42.07 12.05 22.28
CA GLU A 23 43.07 12.94 22.87
C GLU A 23 42.40 13.84 23.93
N VAL A 24 42.95 13.80 25.14
CA VAL A 24 42.61 14.64 26.29
C VAL A 24 43.87 15.39 26.72
N SER A 25 43.68 16.68 26.99
CA SER A 25 44.56 17.68 27.58
C SER A 25 45.27 17.28 28.88
N LEU A 26 46.53 17.71 29.09
CA LEU A 26 47.12 17.88 30.42
C LEU A 26 48.18 19.02 30.47
N SER A 27 47.81 20.06 31.24
CA SER A 27 48.53 21.01 32.12
C SER A 27 50.04 21.30 32.04
N ALA A 28 50.33 22.59 32.19
CA ALA A 28 51.60 23.22 32.56
C ALA A 28 51.86 23.24 34.08
N ASP A 29 53.14 23.26 34.47
CA ASP A 29 53.79 24.13 35.48
C ASP A 29 55.04 23.46 36.08
N THR A 30 56.22 24.08 35.94
CA THR A 30 57.31 24.06 36.95
C THR A 30 58.50 24.94 36.53
N ALA A 31 58.86 25.89 37.40
CA ALA A 31 60.20 26.48 37.58
C ALA A 31 60.68 26.08 39.00
N PRO A 32 61.98 26.16 39.44
CA PRO A 32 62.76 27.42 39.45
C PRO A 32 64.33 27.38 39.54
N HIS A 33 64.92 28.59 39.58
CA HIS A 33 66.16 29.10 40.24
C HIS A 33 67.61 28.69 39.88
N ALA A 34 68.39 29.67 39.39
CA ALA A 34 69.78 30.10 39.72
C ALA A 34 70.14 31.24 38.73
N THR A 35 70.80 32.38 38.99
CA THR A 35 71.89 32.76 39.89
C THR A 35 72.00 34.30 39.82
N LEU A 36 72.22 35.00 40.94
CA LEU A 36 72.57 36.42 41.01
C LEU A 36 73.85 36.55 41.85
N ALA A 37 74.94 37.03 41.25
CA ALA A 37 76.04 37.73 41.93
C ALA A 37 77.05 38.25 40.89
N VAL A 38 77.69 39.41 41.20
CA VAL A 38 78.68 40.17 40.40
C VAL A 38 77.99 41.12 39.39
N SER A 39 78.13 42.45 39.37
CA SER A 39 79.11 43.39 39.93
C SER A 39 78.49 44.79 40.04
N THR A 40 78.64 45.47 41.17
CA THR A 40 78.09 46.84 41.39
C THR A 40 79.06 47.96 41.01
N TYR A 41 80.19 47.65 40.35
CA TYR A 41 81.16 48.65 39.88
C TYR A 41 81.24 48.80 38.34
N ALA A 42 80.79 47.79 37.56
CA ALA A 42 80.68 47.89 36.09
C ALA A 42 79.40 48.64 35.63
N ASP A 43 78.42 48.82 36.53
CA ASP A 43 77.11 49.36 36.20
C ASP A 43 77.08 50.88 35.95
N ARG A 44 78.09 51.63 36.40
CA ARG A 44 78.09 53.10 36.24
C ARG A 44 78.53 53.52 34.83
N SER A 45 79.59 52.93 34.28
CA SER A 45 80.02 53.20 32.90
C SER A 45 79.04 52.63 31.87
N LEU A 46 78.51 51.43 32.12
CA LEU A 46 77.48 50.81 31.28
C LEU A 46 76.17 51.60 31.29
N ARG A 47 75.81 52.27 32.38
CA ARG A 47 74.62 53.16 32.41
C ARG A 47 74.83 54.45 31.62
N GLU A 48 76.02 55.05 31.68
CA GLU A 48 76.33 56.27 30.93
C GLU A 48 76.38 55.99 29.42
N GLU A 49 77.01 54.88 29.00
CA GLU A 49 77.03 54.43 27.60
C GLU A 49 75.63 54.06 27.09
N ARG A 50 74.78 53.47 27.93
CA ARG A 50 73.40 53.08 27.56
C ARG A 50 72.45 54.27 27.53
N VAL A 51 72.68 55.28 28.37
CA VAL A 51 71.97 56.57 28.27
C VAL A 51 72.42 57.33 27.01
N ALA A 52 73.70 57.25 26.64
CA ALA A 52 74.21 57.83 25.39
C ALA A 52 73.63 57.12 24.15
N LEU A 53 73.59 55.79 24.14
CA LEU A 53 72.95 54.97 23.08
C LEU A 53 71.47 55.31 22.96
N ASN A 54 70.71 55.29 24.06
CA ASN A 54 69.28 55.60 24.05
C ASN A 54 69.00 57.03 23.59
N ARG A 55 69.87 58.01 23.93
CA ARG A 55 69.74 59.39 23.44
C ARG A 55 70.04 59.50 21.95
N ALA A 56 71.03 58.77 21.44
CA ALA A 56 71.36 58.73 20.02
C ALA A 56 70.25 58.03 19.20
N GLU A 57 69.71 56.90 19.68
CA GLU A 57 68.56 56.22 19.07
C GLU A 57 67.30 57.09 19.10
N ALA A 58 67.03 57.77 20.21
CA ALA A 58 65.91 58.72 20.30
C ALA A 58 66.06 59.88 19.32
N ARG A 59 67.30 60.37 19.09
CA ARG A 59 67.58 61.43 18.12
C ARG A 59 67.39 60.95 16.68
N VAL A 60 67.87 59.75 16.33
CA VAL A 60 67.66 59.16 15.00
C VAL A 60 66.17 58.92 14.73
N THR A 61 65.43 58.39 15.71
CA THR A 61 63.99 58.15 15.57
C THR A 61 63.16 59.44 15.52
N ALA A 62 63.56 60.49 16.23
CA ALA A 62 62.92 61.81 16.13
C ALA A 62 63.13 62.44 14.74
N LEU A 63 64.37 62.48 14.25
CA LEU A 63 64.69 63.01 12.92
C LEU A 63 64.03 62.20 11.79
N ALA A 64 63.86 60.88 11.98
CA ALA A 64 63.12 60.03 11.04
C ALA A 64 61.64 60.40 10.98
N ARG A 65 61.00 60.67 12.13
CA ARG A 65 59.59 61.09 12.20
C ARG A 65 59.40 62.47 11.59
N GLU A 66 60.26 63.44 11.88
CA GLU A 66 60.20 64.78 11.30
C GLU A 66 60.37 64.75 9.78
N ARG A 67 61.32 63.94 9.28
CA ARG A 67 61.48 63.73 7.83
C ARG A 67 60.24 63.12 7.20
N GLN A 68 59.61 62.15 7.86
CA GLN A 68 58.41 61.50 7.35
C GLN A 68 57.22 62.47 7.31
N GLN A 69 57.07 63.32 8.33
CA GLN A 69 56.07 64.39 8.33
C GLN A 69 56.31 65.40 7.21
N ALA A 70 57.56 65.77 6.92
CA ALA A 70 57.89 66.65 5.79
C ALA A 70 57.58 66.01 4.42
N LEU A 71 57.82 64.70 4.27
CA LEU A 71 57.45 63.95 3.06
C LEU A 71 55.93 63.85 2.88
N GLU A 72 55.19 63.60 3.96
CA GLU A 72 53.73 63.58 3.95
C GLU A 72 53.15 64.97 3.64
N ALA A 73 53.73 66.04 4.19
CA ALA A 73 53.37 67.42 3.88
C ALA A 73 53.62 67.75 2.40
N SER A 74 54.78 67.37 1.84
CA SER A 74 55.07 67.52 0.40
C SER A 74 54.08 66.73 -0.47
N ALA A 75 53.76 65.49 -0.10
CA ALA A 75 52.78 64.68 -0.84
C ALA A 75 51.37 65.30 -0.81
N SER A 76 50.95 65.84 0.34
CA SER A 76 49.64 66.49 0.48
C SER A 76 49.54 67.80 -0.32
N ALA A 77 50.59 68.64 -0.29
CA ALA A 77 50.65 69.86 -1.07
C ALA A 77 50.70 69.56 -2.58
N GLY A 78 51.42 68.51 -2.99
CA GLY A 78 51.45 68.03 -4.38
C GLY A 78 50.12 67.48 -4.86
N HIS A 79 49.34 66.81 -4.00
CA HIS A 79 47.98 66.38 -4.35
C HIS A 79 47.04 67.57 -4.53
N ALA A 80 47.08 68.54 -3.62
CA ALA A 80 46.28 69.76 -3.72
C ALA A 80 46.61 70.57 -4.99
N ALA A 81 47.89 70.64 -5.37
CA ALA A 81 48.30 71.27 -6.62
C ALA A 81 47.73 70.55 -7.84
N ARG A 82 47.78 69.21 -7.90
CA ARG A 82 47.19 68.43 -9.01
C ARG A 82 45.69 68.62 -9.16
N GLU A 83 44.95 68.64 -8.05
CA GLU A 83 43.51 68.91 -8.08
C GLU A 83 43.21 70.33 -8.60
N MET A 84 44.01 71.33 -8.21
CA MET A 84 43.87 72.70 -8.72
C MET A 84 44.26 72.82 -10.20
N GLU A 85 45.27 72.07 -10.65
CA GLU A 85 45.67 71.95 -12.07
C GLU A 85 44.54 71.34 -12.90
N GLU A 86 43.95 70.24 -12.44
CA GLU A 86 42.81 69.60 -13.10
C GLU A 86 41.59 70.54 -13.15
N ARG A 87 41.35 71.32 -12.09
CA ARG A 87 40.27 72.31 -12.06
C ARG A 87 40.54 73.50 -12.99
N LEU A 88 41.79 73.96 -13.08
CA LEU A 88 42.21 74.97 -14.07
C LEU A 88 41.98 74.46 -15.50
N ASP A 89 42.32 73.21 -15.78
CA ASP A 89 42.09 72.58 -17.08
C ASP A 89 40.60 72.44 -17.41
N GLN A 90 39.75 72.18 -16.41
CA GLN A 90 38.30 72.19 -16.59
C GLN A 90 37.77 73.59 -16.90
N LEU A 91 38.21 74.61 -16.15
CA LEU A 91 37.81 76.00 -16.42
C LEU A 91 38.27 76.48 -17.80
N TRP A 92 39.44 76.05 -18.27
CA TRP A 92 39.89 76.28 -19.65
C TRP A 92 38.99 75.63 -20.71
N ARG A 93 38.39 74.47 -20.42
CA ARG A 93 37.42 73.83 -21.32
C ARG A 93 36.08 74.56 -21.28
N GLU A 94 35.61 74.92 -20.09
CA GLU A 94 34.35 75.66 -19.87
C GLU A 94 34.39 77.03 -20.58
N GLU A 95 35.49 77.80 -20.50
CA GLU A 95 35.65 79.06 -21.25
C GLU A 95 35.73 78.91 -22.78
N ARG A 96 36.18 77.75 -23.28
CA ARG A 96 36.16 77.49 -24.73
C ARG A 96 34.75 77.24 -25.25
N GLU A 97 33.86 76.72 -24.40
CA GLU A 97 32.49 76.38 -24.74
C GLU A 97 31.53 77.57 -24.56
N THR A 98 31.75 78.39 -23.52
CA THR A 98 30.98 79.60 -23.25
C THR A 98 31.84 80.83 -23.55
N GLN A 99 31.45 81.67 -24.53
CA GLN A 99 32.14 82.93 -24.89
C GLN A 99 32.64 83.72 -23.65
N PRO A 100 33.77 84.45 -23.74
CA PRO A 100 34.54 84.90 -22.57
C PRO A 100 33.71 85.70 -21.57
N ALA A 101 33.42 85.08 -20.42
CA ALA A 101 32.80 85.72 -19.27
C ALA A 101 33.89 86.18 -18.30
N ALA A 102 33.94 87.48 -17.98
CA ALA A 102 34.98 88.06 -17.11
C ALA A 102 35.05 87.41 -15.71
N SER A 103 33.98 86.78 -15.25
CA SER A 103 33.95 86.04 -13.98
C SER A 103 34.80 84.76 -13.99
N LEU A 104 34.80 84.02 -15.11
CA LEU A 104 35.58 82.77 -15.22
C LEU A 104 37.08 83.07 -15.31
N ALA A 105 37.45 84.15 -16.00
CA ALA A 105 38.84 84.60 -16.07
C ALA A 105 39.40 84.99 -14.69
N ALA A 106 38.60 85.67 -13.86
CA ALA A 106 38.99 86.05 -12.51
C ALA A 106 39.16 84.82 -11.59
N GLU A 107 38.29 83.81 -11.71
CA GLU A 107 38.41 82.56 -10.97
C GLU A 107 39.66 81.76 -11.40
N ARG A 108 39.99 81.77 -12.69
CA ARG A 108 41.20 81.13 -13.21
C ARG A 108 42.48 81.81 -12.72
N GLU A 109 42.52 83.15 -12.71
CA GLU A 109 43.67 83.89 -12.16
C GLU A 109 43.84 83.63 -10.65
N ALA A 110 42.73 83.59 -9.89
CA ALA A 110 42.76 83.27 -8.48
C ALA A 110 43.21 81.82 -8.20
N LEU A 111 42.76 80.85 -9.01
CA LEU A 111 43.18 79.45 -8.90
C LEU A 111 44.63 79.25 -9.35
N ALA A 112 45.10 79.96 -10.38
CA ALA A 112 46.50 79.92 -10.82
C ALA A 112 47.46 80.51 -9.76
N ALA A 113 47.06 81.57 -9.07
CA ALA A 113 47.82 82.10 -7.94
C ALA A 113 47.93 81.09 -6.79
N ARG A 114 46.80 80.45 -6.42
CA ARG A 114 46.77 79.41 -5.39
C ARG A 114 47.55 78.15 -5.77
N LEU A 115 47.52 77.76 -7.04
CA LEU A 115 48.36 76.68 -7.57
C LEU A 115 49.85 77.02 -7.38
N GLY A 116 50.24 78.26 -7.68
CA GLY A 116 51.61 78.73 -7.47
C GLY A 116 52.05 78.65 -6.01
N GLU A 117 51.17 79.04 -5.08
CA GLU A 117 51.43 78.92 -3.64
C GLU A 117 51.53 77.45 -3.18
N ALA A 118 50.64 76.58 -3.68
CA ALA A 118 50.65 75.15 -3.35
C ALA A 118 51.90 74.42 -3.89
N ASN A 119 52.34 74.75 -5.12
CA ASN A 119 53.56 74.21 -5.70
C ASN A 119 54.81 74.70 -4.94
N ALA A 120 54.87 75.99 -4.56
CA ALA A 120 55.95 76.51 -3.73
C ALA A 120 56.00 75.85 -2.33
N ALA A 121 54.83 75.59 -1.73
CA ALA A 121 54.75 74.86 -0.46
C ALA A 121 55.24 73.41 -0.60
N CYS A 122 54.87 72.72 -1.68
CA CYS A 122 55.33 71.36 -1.99
C CYS A 122 56.85 71.28 -2.13
N ASP A 123 57.45 72.21 -2.86
CA ASP A 123 58.89 72.27 -3.08
C ASP A 123 59.65 72.61 -1.78
N SER A 124 59.13 73.53 -0.97
CA SER A 124 59.74 73.87 0.33
C SER A 124 59.75 72.68 1.31
N ALA A 125 58.64 71.94 1.40
CA ALA A 125 58.54 70.74 2.24
C ALA A 125 59.45 69.60 1.73
N ARG A 126 59.63 69.50 0.41
CA ARG A 126 60.56 68.53 -0.20
C ARG A 126 62.02 68.85 0.14
N LEU A 127 62.43 70.11 0.06
CA LEU A 127 63.77 70.56 0.44
C LEU A 127 64.04 70.35 1.94
N GLU A 128 63.04 70.58 2.79
CA GLU A 128 63.13 70.28 4.22
C GLU A 128 63.30 68.78 4.48
N ALA A 129 62.56 67.91 3.77
CA ALA A 129 62.71 66.47 3.87
C ALA A 129 64.11 65.99 3.42
N GLU A 130 64.69 66.60 2.38
CA GLU A 130 66.05 66.31 1.90
C GLU A 130 67.11 66.79 2.89
N ARG A 131 66.94 67.96 3.50
CA ARG A 131 67.82 68.43 4.58
C ARG A 131 67.79 67.50 5.79
N LEU A 132 66.60 67.10 6.23
CA LEU A 132 66.42 66.17 7.34
C LEU A 132 66.99 64.77 7.02
N ALA A 133 66.97 64.35 5.75
CA ALA A 133 67.61 63.11 5.31
C ALA A 133 69.14 63.13 5.54
N ILE A 134 69.77 64.26 5.23
CA ILE A 134 71.21 64.45 5.44
C ILE A 134 71.51 64.46 6.95
N GLU A 135 70.71 65.16 7.76
CA GLU A 135 70.89 65.20 9.22
C GLU A 135 70.68 63.82 9.87
N LEU A 136 69.71 63.05 9.40
CA LEU A 136 69.46 61.67 9.84
C LEU A 136 70.65 60.76 9.50
N SER A 137 71.23 60.89 8.29
CA SER A 137 72.41 60.12 7.89
C SER A 137 73.65 60.41 8.77
N ARG A 138 73.82 61.67 9.20
CA ARG A 138 74.89 62.06 10.13
C ARG A 138 74.63 61.51 11.53
N ALA A 139 73.39 61.60 12.02
CA ALA A 139 73.00 61.04 13.32
C ALA A 139 73.10 59.51 13.36
N SER A 140 72.83 58.81 12.26
CA SER A 140 73.01 57.35 12.18
C SER A 140 74.48 56.94 12.16
N ALA A 141 75.36 57.73 11.52
CA ALA A 141 76.80 57.48 11.56
C ALA A 141 77.41 57.71 12.96
N GLU A 142 76.82 58.61 13.77
CA GLU A 142 77.18 58.81 15.18
C GLU A 142 76.77 57.61 16.08
N LEU A 143 75.77 56.82 15.68
CA LEU A 143 75.27 55.65 16.42
C LEU A 143 76.15 54.40 16.20
N GLU A 144 76.74 54.25 15.02
CA GLU A 144 77.46 53.06 14.56
C GLU A 144 78.64 52.60 15.47
N PRO A 145 79.50 53.46 16.04
CA PRO A 145 80.58 53.03 16.92
C PRO A 145 80.14 52.66 18.36
N LEU A 146 78.89 52.91 18.75
CA LEU A 146 78.37 52.64 20.11
C LEU A 146 77.85 51.20 20.30
N LEU A 147 77.94 50.34 19.27
CA LEU A 147 77.49 48.95 19.29
C LEU A 147 78.68 47.96 19.35
N PRO A 148 79.21 47.58 20.54
CA PRO A 148 79.99 46.33 20.60
C PRO A 148 79.61 45.35 21.73
N ARG A 149 79.71 44.04 21.39
CA ARG A 149 79.64 42.81 22.20
C ARG A 149 78.28 42.10 22.42
N GLN A 150 77.41 42.02 21.41
CA GLN A 150 76.20 41.17 21.44
C GLN A 150 76.14 40.09 20.33
N GLU A 151 77.15 39.96 19.47
CA GLU A 151 77.03 39.13 18.25
C GLU A 151 77.19 37.62 18.44
N GLU A 152 77.78 37.15 19.54
CA GLU A 152 78.02 35.70 19.72
C GLU A 152 76.81 34.95 20.32
N ASP A 153 76.03 35.62 21.19
CA ASP A 153 74.84 35.01 21.81
C ASP A 153 73.58 35.13 20.92
N ALA A 154 73.49 36.19 20.10
CA ALA A 154 72.35 36.40 19.19
C ALA A 154 72.31 35.37 18.05
N ARG A 155 73.47 34.92 17.56
CA ARG A 155 73.55 33.94 16.45
C ARG A 155 73.00 32.56 16.83
N LEU A 156 73.16 32.13 18.09
CA LEU A 156 72.60 30.87 18.59
C LEU A 156 71.08 30.96 18.81
N TYR A 157 70.58 32.12 19.23
CA TYR A 157 69.14 32.36 19.40
C TYR A 157 68.40 32.55 18.07
N GLU A 158 69.00 33.23 17.09
CA GLU A 158 68.40 33.43 15.76
C GLU A 158 68.31 32.14 14.96
N ALA A 159 69.31 31.26 15.04
CA ALA A 159 69.25 29.95 14.35
C ALA A 159 68.12 29.05 14.91
N ALA A 160 67.90 29.08 16.22
CA ALA A 160 66.80 28.37 16.88
C ALA A 160 65.43 29.00 16.57
N ALA A 161 65.34 30.34 16.55
CA ALA A 161 64.12 31.08 16.23
C ALA A 161 63.71 30.90 14.77
N GLN A 162 64.65 30.95 13.82
CA GLN A 162 64.38 30.72 12.40
C GLN A 162 63.89 29.30 12.13
N SER A 163 64.47 28.29 12.81
CA SER A 163 64.03 26.90 12.70
C SER A 163 62.61 26.68 13.25
N ARG A 164 62.23 27.42 14.31
CA ARG A 164 60.89 27.36 14.91
C ARG A 164 59.86 28.07 14.05
N ILE A 165 60.18 29.26 13.54
CA ILE A 165 59.34 30.04 12.61
C ILE A 165 59.14 29.29 11.28
N GLN A 166 60.17 28.62 10.75
CA GLN A 166 60.04 27.82 9.53
C GLN A 166 59.15 26.58 9.75
N ARG A 167 59.23 25.92 10.91
CA ARG A 167 58.34 24.81 11.27
C ARG A 167 56.90 25.27 11.48
N GLU A 168 56.68 26.41 12.13
CA GLU A 168 55.35 26.99 12.31
C GLU A 168 54.75 27.48 10.99
N LYS A 169 55.56 28.08 10.10
CA LYS A 169 55.13 28.44 8.74
C LYS A 169 54.80 27.20 7.92
N LEU A 170 55.63 26.16 7.93
CA LEU A 170 55.35 24.89 7.25
C LEU A 170 54.14 24.17 7.85
N GLY A 171 53.92 24.27 9.16
CA GLY A 171 52.72 23.80 9.85
C GLY A 171 51.47 24.53 9.36
N SER A 172 51.50 25.87 9.37
CA SER A 172 50.38 26.69 8.89
C SER A 172 50.08 26.47 7.40
N GLN A 173 51.12 26.32 6.56
CA GLN A 173 50.96 26.06 5.13
C GLN A 173 50.40 24.66 4.88
N ARG A 174 50.77 23.66 5.70
CA ARG A 174 50.17 22.31 5.63
C ARG A 174 48.73 22.30 6.11
N GLU A 175 48.38 23.07 7.13
CA GLU A 175 47.00 23.19 7.60
C GLU A 175 46.10 23.93 6.61
N VAL A 176 46.58 25.01 6.01
CA VAL A 176 45.87 25.73 4.94
C VAL A 176 45.74 24.84 3.71
N ALA A 177 46.83 24.20 3.25
CA ALA A 177 46.76 23.27 2.13
C ALA A 177 45.89 22.03 2.41
N ALA A 178 45.81 21.55 3.66
CA ALA A 178 44.91 20.48 4.05
C ALA A 178 43.45 20.93 4.08
N ARG A 179 43.17 22.17 4.51
CA ARG A 179 41.84 22.78 4.44
C ARG A 179 41.40 23.02 3.00
N ASP A 180 42.28 23.55 2.17
CA ASP A 180 42.01 23.79 0.75
C ASP A 180 41.83 22.47 -0.02
N ALA A 181 42.62 21.43 0.30
CA ALA A 181 42.44 20.09 -0.26
C ALA A 181 41.15 19.41 0.24
N ALA A 182 40.77 19.61 1.50
CA ALA A 182 39.49 19.13 2.04
C ALA A 182 38.31 19.84 1.35
N GLN A 183 38.37 21.16 1.17
CA GLN A 183 37.35 21.91 0.45
C GLN A 183 37.28 21.50 -1.03
N ALA A 184 38.41 21.34 -1.71
CA ALA A 184 38.44 20.90 -3.10
C ALA A 184 37.91 19.47 -3.29
N THR A 185 38.15 18.57 -2.33
CA THR A 185 37.57 17.21 -2.37
C THR A 185 36.08 17.19 -2.04
N GLU A 186 35.60 18.06 -1.15
CA GLU A 186 34.18 18.25 -0.89
C GLU A 186 33.44 18.87 -2.08
N GLU A 187 34.03 19.86 -2.74
CA GLU A 187 33.51 20.49 -3.97
C GLU A 187 33.48 19.50 -5.14
N ALA A 188 34.55 18.71 -5.34
CA ALA A 188 34.57 17.65 -6.35
C ALA A 188 33.52 16.56 -6.05
N ALA A 189 33.37 16.17 -4.79
CA ALA A 189 32.34 15.21 -4.37
C ALA A 189 30.92 15.80 -4.52
N ALA A 190 30.72 17.09 -4.30
CA ALA A 190 29.46 17.79 -4.53
C ALA A 190 29.12 17.88 -6.02
N ALA A 191 30.10 18.20 -6.87
CA ALA A 191 29.95 18.22 -8.33
C ALA A 191 29.59 16.83 -8.88
N GLU A 192 30.27 15.77 -8.43
CA GLU A 192 29.91 14.40 -8.83
C GLU A 192 28.52 13.98 -8.35
N ARG A 193 28.09 14.41 -7.16
CA ARG A 193 26.72 14.16 -6.67
C ARG A 193 25.68 14.89 -7.51
N ALA A 194 25.96 16.13 -7.91
CA ALA A 194 25.08 16.90 -8.78
C ALA A 194 24.94 16.25 -10.16
N GLU A 195 26.05 15.83 -10.78
CA GLU A 195 26.01 15.12 -12.07
C GLU A 195 25.28 13.78 -11.98
N ARG A 196 25.48 13.01 -10.89
CA ARG A 196 24.74 11.76 -10.67
C ARG A 196 23.25 12.00 -10.49
N ALA A 197 22.86 13.07 -9.79
CA ALA A 197 21.46 13.46 -9.62
C ALA A 197 20.82 13.85 -10.95
N GLU A 198 21.52 14.63 -11.79
CA GLU A 198 21.03 14.97 -13.14
C GLU A 198 20.89 13.75 -14.04
N ARG A 199 21.87 12.83 -14.04
CA ARG A 199 21.78 11.58 -14.80
C ARG A 199 20.62 10.70 -14.32
N GLN A 200 20.35 10.67 -13.01
CA GLN A 200 19.19 9.95 -12.46
C GLN A 200 17.86 10.59 -12.87
N LEU A 201 17.78 11.93 -12.91
CA LEU A 201 16.58 12.63 -13.38
C LEU A 201 16.31 12.40 -14.87
N ILE A 202 17.35 12.43 -15.71
CA ILE A 202 17.25 12.12 -17.15
C ILE A 202 16.81 10.67 -17.34
N ALA A 203 17.42 9.72 -16.63
CA ALA A 203 17.05 8.31 -16.69
C ALA A 203 15.61 8.04 -16.21
N ALA A 204 15.17 8.74 -15.15
CA ALA A 204 13.80 8.65 -14.65
C ALA A 204 12.78 9.21 -15.66
N ARG A 205 13.10 10.32 -16.32
CA ARG A 205 12.28 10.92 -17.37
C ARG A 205 12.14 9.99 -18.58
N ASP A 206 13.24 9.38 -19.01
CA ASP A 206 13.23 8.41 -20.12
C ASP A 206 12.48 7.12 -19.77
N ALA A 207 12.59 6.65 -18.53
CA ALA A 207 11.81 5.51 -18.04
C ALA A 207 10.31 5.80 -18.01
N HIS A 208 9.92 7.01 -17.58
CA HIS A 208 8.53 7.45 -17.57
C HIS A 208 7.94 7.57 -18.98
N VAL A 209 8.69 8.12 -19.94
CA VAL A 209 8.27 8.20 -21.34
C VAL A 209 8.10 6.80 -21.96
N LYS A 210 9.00 5.86 -21.65
CA LYS A 210 8.88 4.45 -22.10
C LYS A 210 7.69 3.74 -21.46
N ALA A 211 7.42 3.99 -20.18
CA ALA A 211 6.26 3.44 -19.47
C ALA A 211 4.94 3.96 -20.07
N ALA A 212 4.86 5.27 -20.34
CA ALA A 212 3.70 5.90 -20.97
C ALA A 212 3.41 5.34 -22.38
N ARG A 213 4.45 5.10 -23.19
CA ARG A 213 4.30 4.46 -24.52
C ARG A 213 3.75 3.03 -24.41
N ARG A 214 4.25 2.22 -23.48
CA ARG A 214 3.74 0.85 -23.24
C ARG A 214 2.29 0.85 -22.75
N ALA A 215 1.94 1.78 -21.87
CA ALA A 215 0.57 1.94 -21.39
C ALA A 215 -0.38 2.29 -22.56
N ASN A 216 0.00 3.25 -23.41
CA ASN A 216 -0.80 3.64 -24.57
C ASN A 216 -0.96 2.51 -25.60
N GLU A 217 0.09 1.74 -25.87
CA GLU A 217 0.01 0.55 -26.73
C GLU A 217 -0.90 -0.54 -26.14
N SER A 218 -0.84 -0.75 -24.82
CA SER A 218 -1.73 -1.70 -24.15
C SER A 218 -3.20 -1.26 -24.19
N HIS A 219 -3.48 0.03 -23.98
CA HIS A 219 -4.81 0.59 -24.09
C HIS A 219 -5.37 0.51 -25.50
N ARG A 220 -4.52 0.70 -26.53
CA ARG A 220 -4.91 0.54 -27.93
C ARG A 220 -5.34 -0.90 -28.24
N ARG A 221 -4.56 -1.90 -27.81
CA ARG A 221 -4.91 -3.33 -27.99
C ARG A 221 -6.19 -3.73 -27.26
N ILE A 222 -6.44 -3.14 -26.09
CA ILE A 222 -7.68 -3.37 -25.34
C ILE A 222 -8.88 -2.77 -26.10
N ARG A 223 -8.75 -1.56 -26.67
CA ARG A 223 -9.81 -0.94 -27.46
C ARG A 223 -10.16 -1.74 -28.72
N GLU A 224 -9.13 -2.18 -29.47
CA GLU A 224 -9.31 -3.00 -30.67
C GLU A 224 -10.07 -4.31 -30.33
N LYS A 225 -9.71 -5.01 -29.25
CA LYS A 225 -10.43 -6.22 -28.79
C LYS A 225 -11.86 -5.95 -28.30
N VAL A 226 -12.10 -4.79 -27.68
CA VAL A 226 -13.46 -4.41 -27.23
C VAL A 226 -14.35 -4.10 -28.43
N GLU A 227 -13.82 -3.52 -29.50
CA GLU A 227 -14.55 -3.30 -30.74
C GLU A 227 -14.87 -4.62 -31.46
N GLU A 228 -13.90 -5.55 -31.56
CA GLU A 228 -14.14 -6.90 -32.08
C GLU A 228 -15.28 -7.62 -31.31
N LEU A 229 -15.28 -7.55 -29.97
CA LEU A 229 -16.34 -8.13 -29.15
C LEU A 229 -17.71 -7.47 -29.37
N ARG A 230 -17.75 -6.16 -29.63
CA ARG A 230 -19.00 -5.44 -29.95
C ARG A 230 -19.55 -5.83 -31.31
N GLU A 231 -18.70 -5.99 -32.31
CA GLU A 231 -19.07 -6.46 -33.64
C GLU A 231 -19.61 -7.89 -33.60
N GLU A 232 -18.97 -8.79 -32.86
CA GLU A 232 -19.47 -10.15 -32.65
C GLU A 232 -20.86 -10.17 -31.97
N GLN A 233 -21.08 -9.29 -30.99
CA GLN A 233 -22.39 -9.16 -30.32
C GLN A 233 -23.46 -8.58 -31.27
N ALA A 234 -23.11 -7.61 -32.11
CA ALA A 234 -24.01 -7.06 -33.13
C ALA A 234 -24.39 -8.13 -34.17
N GLN A 235 -23.44 -8.95 -34.62
CA GLN A 235 -23.70 -10.05 -35.53
C GLN A 235 -24.58 -11.15 -34.90
N ARG A 236 -24.37 -11.46 -33.61
CA ARG A 236 -25.23 -12.42 -32.89
C ARG A 236 -26.66 -11.92 -32.73
N THR A 237 -26.85 -10.63 -32.45
CA THR A 237 -28.18 -10.03 -32.33
C THR A 237 -28.90 -9.96 -33.67
N ALA A 238 -28.20 -9.65 -34.76
CA ALA A 238 -28.74 -9.69 -36.13
C ALA A 238 -29.19 -11.11 -36.52
N ARG A 239 -28.34 -12.13 -36.33
CA ARG A 239 -28.69 -13.54 -36.60
C ARG A 239 -29.90 -14.00 -35.77
N ARG A 240 -30.00 -13.54 -34.53
CA ARG A 240 -31.15 -13.84 -33.66
C ARG A 240 -32.42 -13.17 -34.18
N ALA A 241 -32.35 -11.93 -34.67
CA ALA A 241 -33.49 -11.23 -35.25
C ALA A 241 -33.99 -11.94 -36.53
N GLU A 242 -33.08 -12.35 -37.41
CA GLU A 242 -33.41 -13.12 -38.63
C GLU A 242 -34.07 -14.47 -38.29
N ALA A 243 -33.51 -15.20 -37.33
CA ALA A 243 -34.10 -16.47 -36.87
C ALA A 243 -35.50 -16.29 -36.27
N VAL A 244 -35.74 -15.19 -35.54
CA VAL A 244 -37.07 -14.86 -34.99
C VAL A 244 -38.06 -14.49 -36.11
N LEU A 245 -37.62 -13.77 -37.14
CA LEU A 245 -38.47 -13.46 -38.30
C LEU A 245 -38.82 -14.72 -39.10
N GLN A 246 -37.87 -15.62 -39.31
CA GLN A 246 -38.12 -16.92 -39.94
C GLN A 246 -39.07 -17.79 -39.12
N LEU A 247 -38.94 -17.78 -37.79
CA LEU A 247 -39.86 -18.48 -36.90
C LEU A 247 -41.26 -17.87 -36.93
N LYS A 248 -41.39 -16.54 -37.02
CA LYS A 248 -42.69 -15.88 -37.20
C LYS A 248 -43.33 -16.22 -38.54
N ALA A 249 -42.55 -16.28 -39.62
CA ALA A 249 -43.04 -16.69 -40.93
C ALA A 249 -43.52 -18.15 -40.90
N SER A 250 -42.71 -19.08 -40.38
CA SER A 250 -43.06 -20.51 -40.32
C SER A 250 -44.22 -20.80 -39.36
N THR A 251 -44.33 -20.06 -38.25
CA THR A 251 -45.49 -20.18 -37.34
C THR A 251 -46.77 -19.60 -37.95
N ALA A 252 -46.70 -18.52 -38.72
CA ALA A 252 -47.84 -17.99 -39.47
C ALA A 252 -48.29 -18.96 -40.57
N GLU A 253 -47.35 -19.56 -41.31
CA GLU A 253 -47.62 -20.61 -42.30
C GLU A 253 -48.24 -21.86 -41.66
N ALA A 254 -47.70 -22.33 -40.53
CA ALA A 254 -48.26 -23.45 -39.78
C ALA A 254 -49.68 -23.14 -39.26
N ALA A 255 -49.94 -21.91 -38.80
CA ALA A 255 -51.27 -21.48 -38.36
C ALA A 255 -52.27 -21.34 -39.52
N ALA A 256 -51.82 -20.93 -40.71
CA ALA A 256 -52.66 -20.92 -41.92
C ALA A 256 -52.95 -22.34 -42.42
N ALA A 257 -51.94 -23.22 -42.41
CA ALA A 257 -52.09 -24.62 -42.77
C ALA A 257 -53.01 -25.38 -41.80
N ALA A 258 -52.92 -25.11 -40.49
CA ALA A 258 -53.80 -25.69 -39.48
C ALA A 258 -55.26 -25.25 -39.68
N ARG A 259 -55.50 -23.96 -39.99
CA ARG A 259 -56.83 -23.43 -40.32
C ARG A 259 -57.40 -24.11 -41.58
N GLY A 260 -56.63 -24.15 -42.67
CA GLY A 260 -57.05 -24.83 -43.90
C GLY A 260 -57.24 -26.34 -43.74
N ALA A 261 -56.47 -27.02 -42.89
CA ALA A 261 -56.65 -28.43 -42.58
C ALA A 261 -57.91 -28.69 -41.72
N SER A 262 -58.27 -27.76 -40.82
CA SER A 262 -59.49 -27.86 -40.02
C SER A 262 -60.75 -27.70 -40.88
N GLU A 263 -60.74 -26.74 -41.83
CA GLU A 263 -61.83 -26.52 -42.79
C GLU A 263 -62.02 -27.72 -43.72
N ARG A 264 -60.92 -28.24 -44.31
CA ARG A 264 -60.98 -29.45 -45.16
C ARG A 264 -61.45 -30.69 -44.40
N ARG A 265 -61.11 -30.82 -43.11
CA ARG A 265 -61.61 -31.92 -42.26
C ARG A 265 -63.11 -31.77 -41.99
N ALA A 266 -63.60 -30.56 -41.74
CA ALA A 266 -65.03 -30.29 -41.56
C ALA A 266 -65.82 -30.61 -42.84
N GLU A 267 -65.35 -30.16 -44.00
CA GLU A 267 -65.97 -30.47 -45.30
C GLU A 267 -65.92 -31.98 -45.63
N ALA A 268 -64.80 -32.64 -45.33
CA ALA A 268 -64.68 -34.08 -45.56
C ALA A 268 -65.56 -34.91 -44.62
N LEU A 269 -65.78 -34.45 -43.38
CA LEU A 269 -66.73 -35.07 -42.44
C LEU A 269 -68.17 -34.89 -42.93
N ALA A 270 -68.57 -33.69 -43.35
CA ALA A 270 -69.90 -33.43 -43.91
C ALA A 270 -70.19 -34.31 -45.15
N ARG A 271 -69.25 -34.38 -46.10
CA ARG A 271 -69.36 -35.27 -47.28
C ARG A 271 -69.40 -36.75 -46.90
N ARG A 272 -68.70 -37.17 -45.85
CA ARG A 272 -68.75 -38.55 -45.35
C ARG A 272 -70.10 -38.85 -44.70
N GLU A 273 -70.67 -37.89 -43.98
CA GLU A 273 -71.99 -38.02 -43.35
C GLU A 273 -73.11 -38.09 -44.40
N GLU A 274 -73.04 -37.26 -45.44
CA GLU A 274 -73.97 -37.32 -46.59
C GLU A 274 -73.92 -38.68 -47.31
N LYS A 275 -72.71 -39.18 -47.60
CA LYS A 275 -72.52 -40.52 -48.19
C LYS A 275 -73.01 -41.62 -47.26
N ARG A 276 -72.72 -41.54 -45.97
CA ARG A 276 -73.23 -42.48 -44.95
C ARG A 276 -74.75 -42.44 -44.86
N ALA A 277 -75.38 -41.28 -45.02
CA ALA A 277 -76.83 -41.14 -45.04
C ALA A 277 -77.45 -41.79 -46.28
N ALA A 278 -76.86 -41.61 -47.45
CA ALA A 278 -77.29 -42.27 -48.69
C ALA A 278 -77.13 -43.80 -48.62
N GLU A 279 -75.96 -44.28 -48.17
CA GLU A 279 -75.70 -45.73 -47.99
C GLU A 279 -76.60 -46.35 -46.92
N LYS A 280 -76.96 -45.60 -45.87
CA LYS A 280 -77.90 -46.06 -44.84
C LYS A 280 -79.27 -46.40 -45.45
N VAL A 281 -79.75 -45.57 -46.36
CA VAL A 281 -81.02 -45.79 -47.08
C VAL A 281 -80.92 -47.06 -47.93
N GLU A 282 -79.82 -47.23 -48.66
CA GLU A 282 -79.58 -48.40 -49.51
C GLU A 282 -79.49 -49.72 -48.72
N ILE A 283 -78.89 -49.70 -47.52
CA ILE A 283 -78.80 -50.87 -46.63
C ILE A 283 -80.17 -51.22 -46.03
N LEU A 284 -81.00 -50.21 -45.74
CA LEU A 284 -82.37 -50.41 -45.27
C LEU A 284 -83.27 -50.99 -46.37
N GLU A 285 -83.14 -50.54 -47.61
CA GLU A 285 -83.85 -51.09 -48.78
C GLU A 285 -83.50 -52.57 -49.02
N LYS A 286 -82.26 -52.96 -48.73
CA LYS A 286 -81.79 -54.35 -48.78
C LYS A 286 -82.16 -55.20 -47.55
N GLY A 287 -82.92 -54.63 -46.60
CA GLY A 287 -83.39 -55.31 -45.37
C GLY A 287 -82.33 -55.56 -44.30
N GLY A 288 -81.15 -54.91 -44.39
CA GLY A 288 -80.06 -55.06 -43.44
C GLY A 288 -80.07 -53.99 -42.33
N ASN A 289 -79.42 -54.27 -41.18
CA ASN A 289 -79.24 -53.27 -40.11
C ASN A 289 -78.01 -52.37 -40.39
N PRO A 290 -78.18 -51.06 -40.69
CA PRO A 290 -77.09 -50.19 -41.10
C PRO A 290 -76.04 -49.94 -40.01
N TYR A 291 -76.46 -49.90 -38.75
CA TYR A 291 -75.58 -49.56 -37.64
C TYR A 291 -74.53 -50.64 -37.38
N ARG A 292 -74.85 -51.92 -37.61
CA ARG A 292 -73.89 -53.03 -37.45
C ARG A 292 -72.79 -52.98 -38.49
N VAL A 293 -73.17 -52.75 -39.75
CA VAL A 293 -72.22 -52.67 -40.88
C VAL A 293 -71.31 -51.45 -40.77
N PHE A 294 -71.84 -50.29 -40.37
CA PHE A 294 -71.01 -49.11 -40.15
C PHE A 294 -70.07 -49.28 -38.95
N ARG A 295 -70.51 -49.95 -37.88
CA ARG A 295 -69.67 -50.23 -36.71
C ARG A 295 -68.53 -51.19 -37.03
N GLU A 296 -68.79 -52.31 -37.70
CA GLU A 296 -67.76 -53.28 -38.11
C GLU A 296 -66.72 -52.62 -39.06
N ARG A 297 -67.17 -51.74 -39.96
CA ARG A 297 -66.29 -50.97 -40.85
C ARG A 297 -65.51 -49.89 -40.11
N ASP A 298 -66.12 -49.19 -39.16
CA ASP A 298 -65.45 -48.18 -38.34
C ASP A 298 -64.40 -48.84 -37.42
N GLU A 299 -64.68 -50.03 -36.88
CA GLU A 299 -63.74 -50.83 -36.10
C GLU A 299 -62.58 -51.33 -36.98
N ALA A 300 -62.86 -51.84 -38.20
CA ALA A 300 -61.82 -52.23 -39.16
C ALA A 300 -60.97 -51.04 -39.64
N ALA A 301 -61.58 -49.88 -39.88
CA ALA A 301 -60.90 -48.66 -40.29
C ALA A 301 -60.03 -48.07 -39.16
N ARG A 302 -60.51 -48.12 -37.91
CA ARG A 302 -59.71 -47.76 -36.73
C ARG A 302 -58.51 -48.70 -36.56
N ALA A 303 -58.73 -50.01 -36.68
CA ALA A 303 -57.65 -50.99 -36.62
C ALA A 303 -56.61 -50.78 -37.75
N ALA A 304 -57.05 -50.46 -38.98
CA ALA A 304 -56.15 -50.14 -40.08
C ALA A 304 -55.39 -48.82 -39.86
N ALA A 305 -56.04 -47.79 -39.34
CA ALA A 305 -55.40 -46.51 -39.01
C ALA A 305 -54.37 -46.66 -37.88
N ASP A 306 -54.65 -47.49 -36.87
CA ASP A 306 -53.72 -47.74 -35.78
C ASP A 306 -52.52 -48.59 -36.25
N ARG A 307 -52.72 -49.56 -37.14
CA ARG A 307 -51.61 -50.26 -37.83
C ARG A 307 -50.73 -49.29 -38.61
N ALA A 308 -51.32 -48.39 -39.40
CA ALA A 308 -50.58 -47.37 -40.15
C ALA A 308 -49.81 -46.38 -39.24
N LYS A 309 -50.37 -45.99 -38.08
CA LYS A 309 -49.65 -45.17 -37.09
C LYS A 309 -48.47 -45.91 -36.48
N VAL A 310 -48.62 -47.21 -36.20
CA VAL A 310 -47.53 -48.05 -35.68
C VAL A 310 -46.43 -48.18 -36.74
N GLU A 311 -46.77 -48.43 -38.00
CA GLU A 311 -45.81 -48.49 -39.10
C GLU A 311 -45.07 -47.14 -39.30
N ALA A 312 -45.78 -46.02 -39.25
CA ALA A 312 -45.17 -44.69 -39.34
C ALA A 312 -44.23 -44.38 -38.15
N ARG A 313 -44.59 -44.81 -36.94
CA ARG A 313 -43.71 -44.68 -35.75
C ARG A 313 -42.47 -45.56 -35.86
N LEU A 314 -42.62 -46.78 -36.39
CA LEU A 314 -41.49 -47.66 -36.65
C LEU A 314 -40.54 -47.06 -37.69
N ALA A 315 -41.08 -46.49 -38.78
CA ALA A 315 -40.28 -45.81 -39.80
C ALA A 315 -39.51 -44.61 -39.22
N ALA A 316 -40.19 -43.74 -38.45
CA ALA A 316 -39.55 -42.59 -37.81
C ALA A 316 -38.45 -43.00 -36.80
N ASN A 317 -38.69 -44.05 -36.01
CA ASN A 317 -37.67 -44.59 -35.10
C ASN A 317 -36.47 -45.17 -35.86
N CYS A 318 -36.69 -45.84 -37.00
CA CYS A 318 -35.62 -46.32 -37.86
C CYS A 318 -34.77 -45.18 -38.44
N GLU A 319 -35.40 -44.08 -38.89
CA GLU A 319 -34.71 -42.88 -39.38
C GLU A 319 -33.90 -42.19 -38.28
N GLU A 320 -34.46 -42.08 -37.07
CA GLU A 320 -33.76 -41.51 -35.92
C GLU A 320 -32.56 -42.37 -35.49
N MET A 321 -32.71 -43.70 -35.51
CA MET A 321 -31.61 -44.64 -35.26
C MET A 321 -30.51 -44.52 -36.32
N HIS A 322 -30.86 -44.40 -37.60
CA HIS A 322 -29.89 -44.18 -38.69
C HIS A 322 -29.14 -42.86 -38.52
N ALA A 323 -29.82 -41.78 -38.13
CA ALA A 323 -29.20 -40.48 -37.86
C ALA A 323 -28.26 -40.51 -36.64
N ARG A 324 -28.63 -41.25 -35.59
CA ARG A 324 -27.80 -41.42 -34.39
C ARG A 324 -26.53 -42.22 -34.67
N LEU A 325 -26.63 -43.30 -35.46
CA LEU A 325 -25.48 -44.07 -35.94
C LEU A 325 -24.58 -43.23 -36.84
N GLY A 326 -25.15 -42.38 -37.70
CA GLY A 326 -24.38 -41.43 -38.53
C GLY A 326 -23.55 -40.44 -37.69
N LYS A 327 -24.14 -39.88 -36.63
CA LYS A 327 -23.43 -38.98 -35.70
C LYS A 327 -22.35 -39.69 -34.90
N GLN A 328 -22.59 -40.93 -34.45
CA GLN A 328 -21.59 -41.74 -33.74
C GLN A 328 -20.40 -42.06 -34.64
N ARG A 329 -20.64 -42.50 -35.87
CA ARG A 329 -19.57 -42.76 -36.86
C ARG A 329 -18.75 -41.50 -37.19
N ALA A 330 -19.39 -40.32 -37.28
CA ALA A 330 -18.69 -39.07 -37.51
C ALA A 330 -17.81 -38.64 -36.31
N ALA A 331 -18.29 -38.84 -35.08
CA ALA A 331 -17.53 -38.56 -33.86
C ALA A 331 -16.34 -39.52 -33.70
N GLU A 332 -16.53 -40.80 -33.97
CA GLU A 332 -15.47 -41.81 -33.98
C GLU A 332 -14.39 -41.49 -35.04
N ALA A 333 -14.80 -41.08 -36.24
CA ALA A 333 -13.86 -40.66 -37.29
C ALA A 333 -13.05 -39.42 -36.90
N GLN A 334 -13.64 -38.47 -36.16
CA GLN A 334 -12.91 -37.32 -35.62
C GLN A 334 -11.92 -37.72 -34.52
N GLN A 335 -12.29 -38.65 -33.65
CA GLN A 335 -11.38 -39.18 -32.63
C GLN A 335 -10.22 -39.95 -33.26
N GLN A 336 -10.46 -40.78 -34.27
CA GLN A 336 -9.41 -41.51 -34.99
C GLN A 336 -8.40 -40.56 -35.65
N ARG A 337 -8.87 -39.51 -36.36
CA ARG A 337 -7.98 -38.49 -36.95
C ARG A 337 -7.15 -37.74 -35.92
N ARG A 338 -7.68 -37.53 -34.72
CA ARG A 338 -6.94 -36.88 -33.63
C ARG A 338 -5.86 -37.81 -33.07
N VAL A 339 -6.20 -39.07 -32.85
CA VAL A 339 -5.25 -40.10 -32.39
C VAL A 339 -4.14 -40.33 -33.42
N GLU A 340 -4.47 -40.35 -34.72
CA GLU A 340 -3.49 -40.44 -35.80
C GLU A 340 -2.51 -39.25 -35.80
N ARG A 341 -3.01 -38.02 -35.65
CA ARG A 341 -2.15 -36.82 -35.54
C ARG A 341 -1.28 -36.82 -34.29
N GLU A 342 -1.81 -37.26 -33.15
CA GLU A 342 -1.07 -37.39 -31.90
C GLU A 342 0.01 -38.48 -32.01
N ARG A 343 -0.29 -39.58 -32.70
CA ARG A 343 0.66 -40.66 -33.02
C ARG A 343 1.77 -40.19 -33.96
N GLU A 344 1.44 -39.50 -35.05
CA GLU A 344 2.42 -38.92 -35.97
C GLU A 344 3.32 -37.89 -35.26
N ALA A 345 2.77 -37.09 -34.35
CA ALA A 345 3.53 -36.15 -33.54
C ALA A 345 4.46 -36.87 -32.54
N ALA A 346 3.99 -37.95 -31.92
CA ALA A 346 4.78 -38.78 -31.02
C ALA A 346 5.91 -39.55 -31.76
N GLU A 347 5.63 -40.07 -32.95
CA GLU A 347 6.63 -40.73 -33.81
C GLU A 347 7.71 -39.74 -34.27
N ARG A 348 7.32 -38.50 -34.62
CA ARG A 348 8.28 -37.42 -34.88
C ARG A 348 9.12 -37.08 -33.64
N ALA A 349 8.50 -36.94 -32.48
CA ALA A 349 9.21 -36.67 -31.22
C ALA A 349 10.15 -37.82 -30.81
N ALA A 350 9.77 -39.07 -31.07
CA ALA A 350 10.62 -40.24 -30.81
C ALA A 350 11.81 -40.31 -31.77
N LEU A 351 11.59 -40.05 -33.06
CA LEU A 351 12.65 -39.94 -34.07
C LEU A 351 13.65 -38.84 -33.70
N GLU A 352 13.18 -37.72 -33.18
CA GLU A 352 14.01 -36.61 -32.71
C GLU A 352 14.92 -36.93 -31.52
N MET A 353 14.58 -37.96 -30.71
CA MET A 353 15.38 -38.42 -29.57
C MET A 353 16.44 -39.46 -29.96
N THR A 354 16.35 -40.05 -31.15
CA THR A 354 17.37 -40.96 -31.70
C THR A 354 18.60 -40.21 -32.24
N SER A 355 19.77 -40.86 -32.24
CA SER A 355 21.01 -40.29 -32.78
C SER A 355 20.87 -39.81 -34.23
N VAL A 356 20.11 -40.55 -35.05
CA VAL A 356 19.79 -40.20 -36.44
C VAL A 356 18.94 -38.93 -36.51
N GLY A 357 17.91 -38.76 -35.66
CA GLY A 357 17.11 -37.54 -35.63
C GLY A 357 17.88 -36.34 -35.09
N SER A 358 18.80 -36.56 -34.15
CA SER A 358 19.73 -35.52 -33.71
C SER A 358 20.69 -35.11 -34.82
N GLN A 359 21.16 -36.05 -35.65
CA GLN A 359 21.97 -35.75 -36.84
C GLN A 359 21.17 -34.99 -37.89
N VAL A 360 19.94 -35.39 -38.19
CA VAL A 360 19.05 -34.67 -39.12
C VAL A 360 18.71 -33.26 -38.60
N LYS A 361 18.53 -33.09 -37.29
CA LYS A 361 18.38 -31.76 -36.66
C LYS A 361 19.66 -30.93 -36.78
N SER A 362 20.82 -31.51 -36.48
CA SER A 362 22.12 -30.85 -36.64
C SER A 362 22.37 -30.48 -38.10
N GLU A 363 22.07 -31.35 -39.06
CA GLU A 363 22.19 -31.09 -40.49
C GLU A 363 21.22 -30.02 -40.97
N SER A 364 19.94 -30.11 -40.61
CA SER A 364 18.95 -29.08 -40.97
C SER A 364 19.25 -27.73 -40.32
N TYR A 365 19.82 -27.72 -39.12
CA TYR A 365 20.34 -26.53 -38.46
C TYR A 365 21.56 -25.98 -39.20
N MET A 366 22.54 -26.82 -39.54
CA MET A 366 23.75 -26.41 -40.27
C MET A 366 23.43 -25.86 -41.67
N ARG A 367 22.50 -26.48 -42.42
CA ARG A 367 22.01 -25.97 -43.70
C ARG A 367 21.26 -24.63 -43.58
N ARG A 368 20.59 -24.39 -42.45
CA ARG A 368 19.85 -23.14 -42.21
C ARG A 368 20.79 -21.98 -41.82
N VAL A 369 21.92 -22.29 -41.19
CA VAL A 369 22.86 -21.29 -40.66
C VAL A 369 23.95 -20.91 -41.68
N THR A 370 24.27 -21.80 -42.63
CA THR A 370 25.24 -21.51 -43.69
C THR A 370 24.61 -20.72 -44.85
N LYS A 371 25.33 -19.73 -45.38
CA LYS A 371 24.84 -18.88 -46.49
C LYS A 371 24.57 -19.68 -47.77
N THR A 372 25.26 -20.79 -47.98
CA THR A 372 25.20 -21.63 -49.19
C THR A 372 24.25 -22.82 -49.07
N GLY A 373 23.59 -23.03 -47.93
CA GLY A 373 22.68 -24.16 -47.71
C GLY A 373 23.35 -25.53 -47.65
N ALA A 374 24.69 -25.57 -47.62
CA ALA A 374 25.49 -26.78 -47.55
C ALA A 374 26.00 -27.03 -46.12
N THR A 375 26.04 -28.28 -45.67
CA THR A 375 26.49 -28.71 -44.33
C THR A 375 28.03 -28.69 -44.18
N LEU A 376 28.73 -28.88 -45.30
CA LEU A 376 30.16 -28.73 -45.67
C LEU A 376 31.27 -29.20 -44.69
N LEU A 377 31.82 -30.40 -44.92
CA LEU A 377 33.02 -30.63 -45.76
C LEU A 377 33.21 -32.15 -45.97
N ASP A 378 33.40 -32.57 -47.22
CA ASP A 378 34.02 -33.86 -47.55
C ASP A 378 35.47 -33.84 -47.02
N PRO A 379 35.91 -34.83 -46.20
CA PRO A 379 37.25 -34.81 -45.61
C PRO A 379 38.39 -34.93 -46.65
N THR A 380 38.08 -35.10 -47.94
CA THR A 380 39.04 -35.58 -48.93
C THR A 380 39.46 -34.62 -50.05
N SER A 381 39.08 -33.33 -50.06
CA SER A 381 39.52 -32.42 -51.14
C SER A 381 40.14 -31.10 -50.67
N ARG A 382 41.38 -30.86 -51.15
CA ARG A 382 42.28 -29.73 -50.89
C ARG A 382 41.71 -28.37 -51.34
N TRP A 383 41.19 -27.56 -50.43
CA TRP A 383 40.95 -26.12 -50.66
C TRP A 383 41.78 -25.28 -49.67
N PRO A 384 42.50 -24.22 -50.11
CA PRO A 384 43.30 -23.39 -49.23
C PRO A 384 42.43 -22.29 -48.59
N ARG A 385 42.41 -22.26 -47.25
CA ARG A 385 41.76 -21.27 -46.35
C ARG A 385 40.24 -21.16 -46.42
N ILE A 386 39.59 -21.60 -45.34
CA ILE A 386 38.19 -21.31 -45.01
C ILE A 386 38.17 -19.99 -44.23
N GLU A 387 37.54 -18.95 -44.78
CA GLU A 387 37.24 -17.73 -44.03
C GLU A 387 35.81 -17.79 -43.46
N PRO A 388 35.64 -17.86 -42.12
CA PRO A 388 34.33 -18.04 -41.50
C PRO A 388 33.35 -16.89 -41.77
N SER A 389 33.87 -15.69 -42.10
CA SER A 389 33.09 -14.51 -42.49
C SER A 389 32.34 -14.68 -43.81
N GLN A 390 32.82 -15.55 -44.72
CA GLN A 390 32.24 -15.74 -46.04
C GLN A 390 31.12 -16.80 -46.04
N HIS A 391 31.12 -17.72 -45.08
CA HIS A 391 30.19 -18.87 -45.05
C HIS A 391 29.14 -18.81 -43.94
N VAL A 392 29.34 -18.00 -42.89
CA VAL A 392 28.39 -17.82 -41.77
C VAL A 392 28.17 -16.33 -41.52
N THR A 393 26.92 -15.90 -41.36
CA THR A 393 26.60 -14.55 -40.90
C THR A 393 26.91 -14.43 -39.40
N MET A 394 28.01 -13.77 -39.05
CA MET A 394 28.26 -13.39 -37.65
C MET A 394 27.35 -12.22 -37.28
N LYS A 395 26.65 -12.33 -36.15
CA LYS A 395 25.81 -11.25 -35.64
C LYS A 395 26.70 -10.30 -34.84
N ASP A 396 26.86 -9.08 -35.33
CA ASP A 396 27.54 -8.02 -34.60
C ASP A 396 26.71 -7.55 -33.39
N TRP A 397 27.36 -6.89 -32.42
CA TRP A 397 26.72 -6.31 -31.24
C TRP A 397 25.60 -5.28 -31.56
N LYS A 398 25.57 -4.78 -32.80
CA LYS A 398 24.52 -3.88 -33.33
C LYS A 398 23.22 -4.61 -33.68
N PHE A 399 23.25 -5.94 -33.80
CA PHE A 399 22.11 -6.80 -34.09
C PHE A 399 21.11 -6.81 -32.92
N GLY A 400 19.86 -6.41 -33.17
CA GLY A 400 18.80 -6.29 -32.15
C GLY A 400 18.63 -4.88 -31.56
N LEU A 401 19.58 -3.96 -31.79
CA LEU A 401 19.47 -2.54 -31.40
C LEU A 401 18.89 -1.65 -32.52
N GLY A 402 18.53 -2.23 -33.67
CA GLY A 402 17.98 -1.50 -34.82
C GLY A 402 18.98 -0.61 -35.57
N LEU A 403 20.27 -0.70 -35.23
CA LEU A 403 21.35 0.11 -35.79
C LEU A 403 22.16 -0.62 -36.88
N GLY A 404 22.03 -1.94 -36.99
CA GLY A 404 22.71 -2.75 -38.01
C GLY A 404 22.06 -2.59 -39.38
N LYS A 405 22.86 -2.33 -40.42
CA LYS A 405 22.42 -2.16 -41.81
C LYS A 405 22.89 -3.30 -42.72
N ASP A 406 23.15 -4.47 -42.15
CA ASP A 406 23.69 -5.60 -42.92
C ASP A 406 22.55 -6.29 -43.68
N GLY A 407 22.60 -6.23 -45.01
CA GLY A 407 21.53 -6.71 -45.90
C GLY A 407 21.13 -8.16 -45.66
N ASP A 408 22.12 -9.04 -45.46
CA ASP A 408 21.92 -10.49 -45.21
C ASP A 408 21.02 -10.78 -43.99
N ILE A 409 21.11 -9.95 -42.95
CA ILE A 409 20.33 -10.07 -41.71
C ILE A 409 18.87 -9.63 -41.93
N LEU A 410 18.67 -8.61 -42.78
CA LEU A 410 17.34 -8.10 -43.12
C LEU A 410 16.59 -9.08 -44.01
N ASP A 411 17.27 -9.70 -44.98
CA ASP A 411 16.68 -10.72 -45.86
C ASP A 411 16.31 -11.99 -45.07
N MET A 412 17.20 -12.45 -44.17
CA MET A 412 16.92 -13.59 -43.29
C MET A 412 15.76 -13.34 -42.30
N MET A 413 15.56 -12.09 -41.85
CA MET A 413 14.41 -11.69 -41.02
C MET A 413 13.11 -11.59 -41.84
N ALA A 414 13.20 -11.15 -43.10
CA ALA A 414 12.06 -11.06 -44.01
C ALA A 414 11.50 -12.45 -44.36
N ASP A 415 12.37 -13.43 -44.63
CA ASP A 415 11.97 -14.81 -44.92
C ASP A 415 11.37 -15.53 -43.70
N LYS A 416 11.88 -15.22 -42.49
CA LYS A 416 11.40 -15.83 -41.24
C LYS A 416 10.07 -15.24 -40.77
N TYR A 417 9.78 -13.99 -41.13
CA TYR A 417 8.56 -13.27 -40.74
C TYR A 417 8.00 -12.47 -41.93
N PRO A 418 7.36 -13.14 -42.91
CA PRO A 418 6.93 -12.50 -44.17
C PRO A 418 5.90 -11.37 -43.96
N ASN A 419 5.08 -11.47 -42.92
CA ASN A 419 4.01 -10.49 -42.64
C ASN A 419 4.53 -9.15 -42.07
N THR A 420 5.72 -9.14 -41.46
CA THR A 420 6.31 -7.92 -40.88
C THR A 420 7.20 -7.14 -41.87
N ALA A 421 7.69 -7.80 -42.92
CA ALA A 421 8.59 -7.20 -43.92
C ALA A 421 7.91 -6.15 -44.83
N ALA A 422 6.59 -6.25 -45.03
CA ALA A 422 5.81 -5.27 -45.78
C ALA A 422 5.73 -3.91 -45.07
N SER A 423 5.70 -3.92 -43.73
CA SER A 423 5.63 -2.71 -42.90
C SER A 423 6.96 -1.95 -42.84
N SER A 424 8.08 -2.68 -42.77
CA SER A 424 9.41 -2.06 -42.63
C SER A 424 9.93 -1.45 -43.95
N ARG A 425 9.56 -2.01 -45.12
CA ARG A 425 9.86 -1.40 -46.43
C ARG A 425 9.14 -0.06 -46.62
N ALA A 426 7.91 0.08 -46.13
CA ALA A 426 7.15 1.31 -46.20
C ALA A 426 7.74 2.41 -45.29
N GLU A 427 8.19 2.05 -44.09
CA GLU A 427 8.79 2.99 -43.13
C GLU A 427 10.21 3.44 -43.53
N ALA A 428 11.01 2.57 -44.15
CA ALA A 428 12.34 2.92 -44.65
C ALA A 428 12.27 3.87 -45.87
N ALA A 429 11.30 3.68 -46.77
CA ALA A 429 11.05 4.56 -47.91
C ALA A 429 10.55 5.95 -47.47
N ALA A 430 9.69 6.02 -46.44
CA ALA A 430 9.19 7.28 -45.90
C ALA A 430 10.28 8.11 -45.19
N ARG A 431 11.28 7.45 -44.58
CA ARG A 431 12.36 8.12 -43.85
C ARG A 431 13.51 8.59 -44.75
N ALA A 432 13.67 7.99 -45.93
CA ALA A 432 14.64 8.42 -46.95
C ALA A 432 14.22 9.69 -47.71
N ALA A 433 12.92 10.02 -47.72
CA ALA A 433 12.38 11.20 -48.39
C ALA A 433 12.43 12.51 -47.55
N ALA A 434 12.89 12.45 -46.29
CA ALA A 434 12.70 13.52 -45.30
C ALA A 434 14.00 14.18 -44.77
N LEU A 435 15.08 14.23 -45.56
CA LEU A 435 16.30 14.97 -45.19
C LEU A 435 16.84 15.81 -46.36
N PRO A 436 17.10 17.12 -46.17
CA PRO A 436 17.79 17.96 -47.15
C PRO A 436 19.32 17.80 -47.09
N GLU A 437 19.98 18.13 -48.20
CA GLU A 437 21.42 17.95 -48.47
C GLU A 437 22.39 18.74 -47.55
N PRO A 438 23.66 18.31 -47.43
CA PRO A 438 24.63 18.91 -46.51
C PRO A 438 25.41 20.09 -47.14
N VAL A 439 25.43 21.22 -46.44
CA VAL A 439 26.40 22.31 -46.67
C VAL A 439 27.49 22.28 -45.58
N ALA A 440 28.69 22.62 -46.03
CA ALA A 440 30.00 22.37 -45.46
C ALA A 440 30.31 22.95 -44.06
N ALA A 441 31.33 22.34 -43.46
CA ALA A 441 31.89 22.60 -42.15
C ALA A 441 32.73 23.88 -42.01
N ARG A 442 32.78 24.39 -40.76
CA ARG A 442 33.88 25.07 -40.00
C ARG A 442 33.26 26.15 -39.08
N SER A 443 33.72 26.48 -37.87
CA SER A 443 34.78 26.00 -36.98
C SER A 443 34.78 26.89 -35.70
N ILE A 444 35.12 26.30 -34.55
CA ILE A 444 36.00 26.86 -33.48
C ILE A 444 35.47 27.94 -32.49
N LEU A 445 35.47 27.50 -31.21
CA LEU A 445 35.92 28.10 -29.92
C LEU A 445 35.23 29.29 -29.23
N ALA A 446 35.16 29.07 -27.90
CA ALA A 446 35.36 29.97 -26.75
C ALA A 446 34.12 30.63 -26.10
N ASP A 447 33.86 30.21 -24.86
CA ASP A 447 33.12 30.97 -23.84
C ASP A 447 33.93 32.21 -23.39
N PRO A 448 33.29 33.22 -22.77
CA PRO A 448 33.28 33.23 -21.31
C PRO A 448 32.00 33.76 -20.62
N VAL A 449 31.70 33.09 -19.49
CA VAL A 449 31.38 33.62 -18.14
C VAL A 449 30.08 34.44 -17.89
N ALA A 450 29.17 33.75 -17.19
CA ALA A 450 28.38 34.12 -16.01
C ALA A 450 27.59 35.45 -15.97
N SER A 451 26.26 35.31 -15.84
CA SER A 451 25.51 35.80 -14.67
C SER A 451 24.01 35.49 -14.82
N LEU A 452 23.48 34.64 -13.94
CA LEU A 452 22.08 34.72 -13.53
C LEU A 452 22.07 34.97 -12.03
N THR A 453 22.30 36.23 -11.70
CA THR A 453 21.94 36.83 -10.43
C THR A 453 20.41 36.86 -10.33
N LEU A 454 19.90 36.28 -9.26
CA LEU A 454 18.55 36.59 -8.78
C LEU A 454 18.53 38.06 -8.37
N SER A 455 17.66 38.84 -9.01
CA SER A 455 17.35 40.21 -8.59
C SER A 455 16.06 40.25 -7.75
N PRO A 456 15.93 41.20 -6.80
CA PRO A 456 14.92 41.17 -5.75
C PRO A 456 13.62 41.94 -6.08
N LEU A 457 12.53 41.42 -5.51
CA LEU A 457 11.28 42.04 -5.02
C LEU A 457 10.78 43.39 -5.59
N LYS A 458 9.57 43.35 -6.19
CA LYS A 458 8.47 44.34 -6.02
C LYS A 458 7.15 43.56 -5.90
N SER A 459 6.62 43.34 -4.69
CA SER A 459 5.66 44.20 -3.97
C SER A 459 4.37 44.52 -4.75
N ALA A 460 3.61 43.48 -5.09
CA ALA A 460 2.22 43.57 -5.55
C ALA A 460 1.26 42.91 -4.53
N SER A 461 1.35 43.33 -3.26
CA SER A 461 0.41 42.90 -2.20
C SER A 461 0.39 43.83 -0.97
N ALA A 462 0.73 45.12 -1.16
CA ALA A 462 0.64 46.13 -0.09
C ALA A 462 -0.04 47.44 -0.53
N ARG A 463 -0.56 47.49 -1.76
CA ARG A 463 -1.40 48.60 -2.26
C ARG A 463 -2.90 48.31 -2.23
N ALA A 464 -3.30 47.05 -2.05
CA ALA A 464 -4.71 46.65 -1.95
C ALA A 464 -5.28 46.72 -0.51
N LEU A 465 -4.42 46.84 0.52
CA LEU A 465 -4.83 46.94 1.93
C LEU A 465 -4.76 48.38 2.49
N ALA A 466 -4.21 49.32 1.71
CA ALA A 466 -4.09 50.73 2.09
C ALA A 466 -5.21 51.62 1.52
N GLU A 467 -6.01 51.10 0.57
CA GLU A 467 -7.20 51.78 0.05
C GLU A 467 -8.46 51.43 0.87
N GLU A 468 -8.57 50.22 1.45
CA GLU A 468 -9.71 49.83 2.30
C GLU A 468 -9.71 50.45 3.72
N ALA A 469 -8.59 51.02 4.18
CA ALA A 469 -8.49 51.70 5.48
C ALA A 469 -8.79 53.21 5.39
N ARG A 470 -8.96 53.75 4.17
CA ARG A 470 -9.22 55.18 3.91
C ARG A 470 -10.70 55.49 3.66
N GLU A 471 -11.55 54.47 3.65
CA GLU A 471 -13.01 54.54 3.47
C GLU A 471 -13.82 54.48 4.78
N ARG A 472 -13.19 54.48 5.97
CA ARG A 472 -13.88 54.56 7.28
C ARG A 472 -13.52 55.83 8.03
N GLY A 473 -13.94 56.97 7.47
CA GLY A 473 -13.74 58.27 8.09
C GLY A 473 -14.43 58.37 9.47
N GLU A 474 -13.63 58.38 10.53
CA GLU A 474 -14.01 58.85 11.87
C GLU A 474 -12.82 59.61 12.50
N PRO A 475 -12.99 60.87 12.93
CA PRO A 475 -11.98 61.63 13.67
C PRO A 475 -12.13 61.41 15.19
N ALA A 476 -11.03 61.12 15.89
CA ALA A 476 -11.02 60.99 17.35
C ALA A 476 -9.77 61.66 17.94
N ASP A 477 -9.83 62.99 18.07
CA ASP A 477 -9.06 63.75 19.07
C ASP A 477 -10.08 64.25 20.09
N GLU A 478 -10.10 63.69 21.31
CA GLU A 478 -10.60 64.35 22.52
C GLU A 478 -10.27 63.48 23.76
N VAL A 479 -9.24 63.91 24.50
CA VAL A 479 -8.91 63.37 25.82
C VAL A 479 -9.75 64.13 26.85
N VAL A 480 -10.74 63.45 27.41
CA VAL A 480 -11.53 63.92 28.56
C VAL A 480 -10.81 63.55 29.86
N GLU A 481 -10.64 64.54 30.73
CA GLU A 481 -10.10 64.43 32.09
C GLU A 481 -11.00 63.59 33.01
N PRO A 482 -10.46 62.86 34.01
CA PRO A 482 -11.27 62.40 35.13
C PRO A 482 -11.15 63.35 36.33
N GLU A 483 -12.31 63.81 36.79
CA GLU A 483 -12.52 64.50 38.06
C GLU A 483 -12.33 63.58 39.28
N LEU A 484 -11.77 64.19 40.33
CA LEU A 484 -11.70 63.94 41.78
C LEU A 484 -12.12 62.59 42.47
N PRO A 485 -11.51 62.29 43.65
CA PRO A 485 -11.56 61.00 44.34
C PRO A 485 -12.54 60.93 45.54
N GLY A 486 -12.95 59.72 45.92
CA GLY A 486 -13.42 59.37 47.28
C GLY A 486 -12.43 58.39 47.91
N LEU A 487 -11.82 58.68 49.07
CA LEU A 487 -12.33 58.56 50.46
C LEU A 487 -12.12 57.13 51.00
N TRP A 488 -11.63 57.01 52.25
CA TRP A 488 -11.30 55.79 53.05
C TRP A 488 -9.88 55.20 52.78
N ASP A 489 -8.82 55.52 53.54
CA ASP A 489 -8.42 55.11 54.92
C ASP A 489 -8.01 53.61 54.99
N ASP A 490 -6.96 53.12 55.68
CA ASP A 490 -6.09 53.66 56.73
C ASP A 490 -4.91 52.69 57.05
N GLY A 491 -3.83 53.18 57.66
CA GLY A 491 -3.10 52.48 58.74
C GLY A 491 -1.75 51.78 58.47
N VAL A 492 -0.62 52.45 58.81
CA VAL A 492 0.51 52.08 59.72
C VAL A 492 1.72 53.03 59.47
N PRO A 493 2.38 53.62 60.49
CA PRO A 493 3.32 54.73 60.31
C PRO A 493 4.78 54.28 60.07
N ALA A 494 5.45 54.95 59.13
CA ALA A 494 6.89 54.84 58.85
C ALA A 494 7.64 56.11 59.31
N PRO A 495 8.95 56.04 59.64
CA PRO A 495 9.70 57.08 60.36
C PRO A 495 9.85 58.40 59.57
N PRO A 496 10.16 59.53 60.23
CA PRO A 496 9.95 60.86 59.68
C PRO A 496 10.90 61.14 58.50
N GLY A 497 10.31 61.22 57.30
CA GLY A 497 10.93 61.84 56.14
C GLY A 497 11.01 63.37 56.28
N PRO A 498 11.77 64.04 55.42
CA PRO A 498 11.96 65.49 55.47
C PRO A 498 10.62 66.24 55.38
N PRO A 499 10.51 67.44 55.96
CA PRO A 499 9.24 68.14 56.11
C PRO A 499 8.53 68.31 54.77
N SER A 500 7.33 67.75 54.67
CA SER A 500 6.42 68.00 53.56
C SER A 500 6.05 69.49 53.52
N PRO A 501 6.02 70.14 52.35
CA PRO A 501 5.62 71.54 52.26
C PRO A 501 4.17 71.71 52.75
N LEU A 502 3.92 72.83 53.42
CA LEU A 502 2.63 73.18 54.01
C LEU A 502 1.46 72.91 53.05
N LYS A 503 0.53 72.03 53.45
CA LYS A 503 -0.75 71.84 52.76
C LYS A 503 -1.52 73.17 52.78
N GLY A 504 -1.64 73.82 51.63
CA GLY A 504 -2.47 75.02 51.46
C GLY A 504 -1.93 76.10 50.53
N ALA A 505 -0.68 76.02 50.07
CA ALA A 505 -0.17 76.96 49.07
C ALA A 505 -0.57 76.51 47.65
N THR A 506 -1.42 77.28 46.98
CA THR A 506 -1.62 77.15 45.53
C THR A 506 -0.29 77.44 44.83
N LEU A 507 0.37 76.38 44.35
CA LEU A 507 1.62 76.47 43.58
C LEU A 507 1.50 77.55 42.50
N SER A 508 2.45 78.47 42.45
CA SER A 508 2.46 79.51 41.42
C SER A 508 2.50 78.88 40.02
N VAL A 509 2.01 79.60 39.00
CA VAL A 509 2.05 79.12 37.60
C VAL A 509 3.47 78.75 37.18
N LEU A 510 4.48 79.44 37.72
CA LEU A 510 5.90 79.16 37.50
C LEU A 510 6.37 77.87 38.19
N GLU A 511 5.98 77.62 39.44
CA GLU A 511 6.31 76.36 40.15
C GLU A 511 5.61 75.15 39.53
N LYS A 512 4.35 75.29 39.10
CA LYS A 512 3.66 74.24 38.34
C LYS A 512 4.40 73.93 37.05
N ARG A 513 4.90 74.95 36.33
CA ARG A 513 5.76 74.78 35.16
C ARG A 513 7.10 74.15 35.51
N TYR A 514 7.76 74.53 36.60
CA TYR A 514 9.02 73.90 37.01
C TYR A 514 8.83 72.45 37.45
N MET A 515 7.76 72.12 38.16
CA MET A 515 7.44 70.73 38.50
C MET A 515 7.00 69.91 37.29
N ALA A 516 6.29 70.50 36.34
CA ALA A 516 5.95 69.83 35.08
C ALA A 516 7.20 69.61 34.22
N ALA A 517 8.07 70.60 34.09
CA ALA A 517 9.36 70.51 33.40
C ALA A 517 10.33 69.55 34.11
N ALA A 518 10.32 69.49 35.45
CA ALA A 518 11.10 68.53 36.22
C ALA A 518 10.55 67.11 36.05
N ARG A 519 9.23 66.93 36.01
CA ARG A 519 8.59 65.65 35.67
C ARG A 519 8.89 65.23 34.22
N GLN A 520 8.92 66.16 33.28
CA GLN A 520 9.33 65.91 31.89
C GLN A 520 10.81 65.51 31.84
N ARG A 521 11.72 66.26 32.45
CA ARG A 521 13.15 65.89 32.55
C ARG A 521 13.37 64.54 33.22
N GLN A 522 12.56 64.20 34.25
CA GLN A 522 12.60 62.88 34.85
C GLN A 522 12.11 61.80 33.89
N ARG A 523 10.98 62.02 33.18
CA ARG A 523 10.43 61.12 32.16
C ARG A 523 11.42 60.87 31.02
N ASP A 524 12.05 61.93 30.53
CA ASP A 524 13.02 61.88 29.44
C ASP A 524 14.33 61.20 29.87
N ASN A 525 14.70 61.27 31.15
CA ASN A 525 15.88 60.60 31.73
C ASN A 525 15.60 59.21 32.34
N VAL A 526 14.40 58.64 32.20
CA VAL A 526 14.11 57.27 32.70
C VAL A 526 14.86 56.21 31.89
N VAL A 527 15.04 56.46 30.59
CA VAL A 527 15.77 55.58 29.68
C VAL A 527 17.00 56.32 29.19
N VAL A 528 18.17 55.87 29.60
CA VAL A 528 19.44 56.47 29.18
C VAL A 528 20.11 55.53 28.17
N GLU A 529 20.36 56.04 26.97
CA GLU A 529 21.07 55.29 25.94
C GLU A 529 22.51 55.03 26.38
N GLN A 530 22.89 53.76 26.38
CA GLN A 530 24.20 53.34 26.84
C GLN A 530 25.20 53.33 25.67
N THR A 531 26.22 54.18 25.72
CA THR A 531 27.32 54.25 24.75
C THR A 531 28.65 53.88 25.40
N VAL A 532 29.36 52.92 24.80
CA VAL A 532 30.71 52.51 25.23
C VAL A 532 31.61 52.43 24.00
N CYS A 533 32.76 53.10 24.02
CA CYS A 533 33.73 53.17 22.91
C CYS A 533 33.08 53.51 21.54
N GLY A 534 32.19 54.50 21.50
CA GLY A 534 31.54 54.99 20.27
C GLY A 534 30.42 54.10 19.71
N LYS A 535 30.06 52.99 20.37
CA LYS A 535 28.95 52.11 19.97
C LYS A 535 27.77 52.22 20.93
N THR A 536 26.56 52.49 20.41
CA THR A 536 25.29 52.45 21.15
C THR A 536 24.83 51.00 21.33
N TRP A 537 24.44 50.61 22.55
CA TRP A 537 23.84 49.29 22.79
C TRP A 537 22.44 49.22 22.15
N ARG A 538 22.16 48.15 21.41
CA ARG A 538 20.86 47.88 20.79
C ARG A 538 20.39 46.49 21.20
N GLY A 539 19.19 46.39 21.77
CA GLY A 539 18.57 45.13 22.20
C GLY A 539 18.28 45.05 23.70
N PRO A 540 17.68 43.94 24.17
CA PRO A 540 17.34 43.77 25.58
C PRO A 540 18.60 43.67 26.42
N ALA A 541 18.70 44.48 27.47
CA ALA A 541 19.88 44.49 28.33
C ALA A 541 19.99 43.26 29.24
N PHE A 542 18.87 42.61 29.53
CA PHE A 542 18.84 41.37 30.28
C PHE A 542 18.24 40.26 29.44
N VAL A 543 18.76 39.05 29.61
CA VAL A 543 18.27 37.84 28.96
C VAL A 543 17.95 36.83 30.05
N PRO A 544 16.70 36.30 30.09
CA PRO A 544 16.35 35.26 31.04
C PRO A 544 16.92 33.91 30.56
N SER A 545 17.22 33.01 31.49
CA SER A 545 17.67 31.65 31.17
C SER A 545 16.63 30.87 30.36
N GLU A 546 15.35 31.15 30.60
CA GLU A 546 14.22 30.63 29.84
C GLU A 546 13.47 31.80 29.18
N PRO A 547 13.28 31.80 27.86
CA PRO A 547 12.60 32.90 27.16
C PRO A 547 11.10 32.97 27.46
N VAL A 548 10.48 31.86 27.86
CA VAL A 548 9.07 31.77 28.28
C VAL A 548 9.00 30.97 29.57
N LEU A 549 8.38 31.54 30.60
CA LEU A 549 8.20 30.86 31.88
C LEU A 549 6.91 30.05 31.86
N GLU A 550 7.04 28.76 31.58
CA GLU A 550 5.89 27.86 31.50
C GLU A 550 5.62 27.10 32.81
N PHE A 551 4.36 27.08 33.25
CA PHE A 551 3.80 26.21 34.28
C PHE A 551 2.74 25.32 33.64
N LEU A 552 3.13 24.12 33.22
CA LEU A 552 2.25 23.16 32.56
C LEU A 552 1.65 22.18 33.59
N ASP A 553 0.44 21.69 33.31
CA ASP A 553 -0.26 20.66 34.07
C ASP A 553 -0.54 21.01 35.54
N PHE A 554 -0.80 22.28 35.82
CA PHE A 554 -1.07 22.74 37.18
C PHE A 554 -2.49 22.36 37.65
N GLU A 555 -2.66 22.18 38.96
CA GLU A 555 -3.93 22.01 39.66
C GLU A 555 -4.26 23.26 40.49
N ALA A 556 -5.53 23.65 40.52
CA ALA A 556 -5.97 24.80 41.31
C ALA A 556 -5.81 24.51 42.81
N GLY A 557 -5.19 25.45 43.54
CA GLY A 557 -4.92 25.35 44.97
C GLY A 557 -3.53 24.85 45.34
N GLU A 558 -2.78 24.25 44.41
CA GLU A 558 -1.38 23.87 44.64
C GLU A 558 -0.41 25.04 44.42
N THR A 559 0.75 25.00 45.06
CA THR A 559 1.77 26.04 44.93
C THR A 559 2.95 25.52 44.11
N TYR A 560 3.23 26.17 42.98
CA TYR A 560 4.34 25.82 42.09
C TYR A 560 5.45 26.85 42.22
N VAL A 561 6.71 26.41 42.26
CA VAL A 561 7.86 27.30 42.38
C VAL A 561 8.78 27.07 41.18
N LYS A 562 9.08 28.14 40.44
CA LYS A 562 10.02 28.11 39.32
C LYS A 562 11.14 29.11 39.54
N THR A 563 12.37 28.62 39.54
CA THR A 563 13.58 29.44 39.66
C THR A 563 14.21 29.62 38.30
N PHE A 564 14.43 30.86 37.87
CA PHE A 564 15.09 31.18 36.61
C PHE A 564 16.17 32.23 36.82
N ALA A 565 17.20 32.25 35.97
CA ALA A 565 18.29 33.22 36.07
C ALA A 565 18.10 34.36 35.07
N LEU A 566 18.51 35.57 35.45
CA LEU A 566 18.49 36.76 34.61
C LEU A 566 19.93 37.25 34.44
N THR A 567 20.41 37.28 33.19
CA THR A 567 21.81 37.61 32.85
C THR A 567 21.88 39.00 32.24
N ASN A 568 22.75 39.86 32.76
CA ASN A 568 23.02 41.17 32.15
C ASN A 568 23.91 40.99 30.91
N VAL A 569 23.38 41.26 29.73
CA VAL A 569 24.10 41.17 28.44
C VAL A 569 24.50 42.56 27.91
N SER A 570 24.10 43.63 28.60
CA SER A 570 24.51 44.99 28.22
C SER A 570 26.02 45.23 28.37
N ASN A 571 26.54 46.22 27.66
CA ASN A 571 27.97 46.55 27.65
C ASN A 571 28.49 47.20 28.97
N SER A 572 27.66 47.36 30.00
CA SER A 572 28.04 48.07 31.25
C SER A 572 27.18 47.65 32.44
N PHE A 573 27.27 48.39 33.54
CA PHE A 573 26.49 48.14 34.73
C PHE A 573 25.01 48.48 34.50
N ASN A 574 24.11 47.55 34.80
CA ASN A 574 22.67 47.77 34.73
C ASN A 574 21.99 47.25 36.00
N SER A 575 20.77 47.71 36.25
CA SER A 575 19.92 47.26 37.34
C SER A 575 18.50 47.11 36.83
N PHE A 576 17.78 46.13 37.35
CA PHE A 576 16.37 45.92 37.00
C PHE A 576 15.50 46.03 38.26
N ARG A 577 14.26 46.48 38.07
CA ARG A 577 13.21 46.47 39.08
C ARG A 577 11.97 45.78 38.51
N PRO A 578 11.47 44.69 39.10
CA PRO A 578 10.22 44.09 38.66
C PRO A 578 9.06 45.06 38.91
N ALA A 579 8.22 45.23 37.91
CA ALA A 579 6.95 45.93 38.04
C ALA A 579 5.90 45.03 38.70
N ALA A 580 4.85 45.63 39.26
CA ALA A 580 3.71 44.87 39.76
C ALA A 580 3.01 44.12 38.62
N PHE A 581 2.57 42.90 38.90
CA PHE A 581 1.72 42.16 37.97
C PHE A 581 0.37 42.88 37.78
N PRO A 582 -0.30 42.69 36.63
CA PRO A 582 -1.67 43.18 36.44
C PRO A 582 -2.60 42.72 37.56
N PRO A 583 -3.58 43.55 37.98
CA PRO A 583 -4.41 43.28 39.16
C PRO A 583 -5.20 41.95 39.07
N GLU A 584 -5.51 41.51 37.85
CA GLU A 584 -6.21 40.24 37.57
C GLU A 584 -5.41 39.01 38.01
N VAL A 585 -4.08 39.08 37.95
CA VAL A 585 -3.17 37.93 38.16
C VAL A 585 -2.19 38.14 39.30
N ALA A 586 -2.11 39.35 39.85
CA ALA A 586 -1.24 39.71 40.97
C ALA A 586 -1.45 38.83 42.21
N SER A 587 -2.64 38.27 42.40
CA SER A 587 -2.93 37.38 43.53
C SER A 587 -2.42 35.94 43.35
N PHE A 588 -2.02 35.56 42.13
CA PHE A 588 -1.51 34.21 41.81
C PHE A 588 0.02 34.14 41.81
N PHE A 589 0.70 35.24 41.49
CA PHE A 589 2.15 35.26 41.29
C PHE A 589 2.87 36.04 42.41
N LEU A 590 3.87 35.40 43.02
CA LEU A 590 4.76 36.01 44.00
C LEU A 590 6.22 35.86 43.53
N LEU A 591 6.87 36.98 43.24
CA LEU A 591 8.25 37.02 42.77
C LEU A 591 9.20 37.35 43.93
N GLU A 592 9.90 36.34 44.44
CA GLU A 592 10.97 36.49 45.42
C GLU A 592 12.30 36.76 44.71
N HIS A 593 12.93 37.87 45.06
CA HIS A 593 14.26 38.21 44.58
C HIS A 593 15.05 38.96 45.65
N GLN A 594 16.33 38.64 45.80
CA GLN A 594 17.25 39.51 46.52
C GLN A 594 17.69 40.58 45.52
N PRO A 595 17.31 41.87 45.70
CA PRO A 595 17.59 42.90 44.72
C PRO A 595 19.10 42.99 44.50
N PRO A 596 19.61 42.58 43.33
CA PRO A 596 21.00 42.82 43.01
C PRO A 596 21.12 44.33 42.82
N GLY A 597 22.13 44.95 43.43
CA GLY A 597 22.44 46.35 43.14
C GLY A 597 22.86 46.54 41.68
N ARG A 598 23.91 47.31 41.43
CA ARG A 598 24.45 47.44 40.07
C ARG A 598 25.04 46.10 39.61
N MET A 599 24.49 45.49 38.57
CA MET A 599 24.97 44.23 37.97
C MET A 599 25.98 44.52 36.86
N VAL A 600 27.17 43.92 36.95
CA VAL A 600 28.19 43.97 35.89
C VAL A 600 27.71 43.18 34.66
N ALA A 601 28.17 43.56 33.47
CA ALA A 601 28.01 42.79 32.26
C ALA A 601 28.46 41.32 32.46
N GLY A 602 27.68 40.37 31.96
CA GLY A 602 27.92 38.92 32.09
C GLY A 602 27.49 38.29 33.43
N ARG A 603 27.05 39.08 34.42
CA ARG A 603 26.60 38.54 35.72
C ARG A 603 25.14 38.05 35.64
N SER A 604 24.87 36.91 36.28
CA SER A 604 23.54 36.29 36.36
C SER A 604 22.98 36.37 37.79
N VAL A 605 21.66 36.57 37.94
CA VAL A 605 20.94 36.58 39.23
C VAL A 605 19.75 35.62 39.16
N SER A 606 19.58 34.78 40.18
CA SER A 606 18.43 33.87 40.28
C SER A 606 17.21 34.58 40.87
N LEU A 607 16.07 34.42 40.19
CA LEU A 607 14.75 34.88 40.60
C LEU A 607 13.88 33.67 40.89
N LYS A 608 13.07 33.74 41.95
CA LYS A 608 12.17 32.65 42.34
C LYS A 608 10.72 33.13 42.18
N LEU A 609 10.01 32.54 41.24
CA LEU A 609 8.62 32.83 40.95
C LEU A 609 7.74 31.73 41.55
N THR A 610 6.88 32.10 42.49
CA THR A 610 5.89 31.23 43.10
C THR A 610 4.53 31.50 42.46
N PHE A 611 3.88 30.45 41.94
CA PHE A 611 2.59 30.47 41.28
C PHE A 611 1.57 29.69 42.11
N THR A 612 0.48 30.34 42.49
CA THR A 612 -0.59 29.82 43.35
C THR A 612 -1.94 30.01 42.65
N PRO A 613 -2.29 29.14 41.68
CA PRO A 613 -3.55 29.23 40.92
C PRO A 613 -4.76 29.03 41.84
N LYS A 614 -5.75 29.94 41.78
CA LYS A 614 -7.06 29.74 42.45
C LYS A 614 -8.14 29.24 41.50
N LEU A 615 -7.93 29.40 40.20
CA LEU A 615 -8.84 29.00 39.12
C LEU A 615 -8.06 28.14 38.12
N GLY A 616 -8.73 27.13 37.56
CA GLY A 616 -8.15 26.21 36.58
C GLY A 616 -8.30 26.72 35.14
N GLU A 617 -7.92 27.97 34.89
CA GLU A 617 -8.00 28.60 33.57
C GLU A 617 -6.60 28.79 32.96
N ASP A 618 -6.52 28.90 31.64
CA ASP A 618 -5.25 29.28 31.01
C ASP A 618 -4.92 30.72 31.37
N ILE A 619 -3.71 30.95 31.89
CA ILE A 619 -3.26 32.27 32.29
C ILE A 619 -2.02 32.61 31.46
N ASP A 620 -2.19 33.53 30.51
CA ASP A 620 -1.13 34.13 29.73
C ASP A 620 -0.83 35.52 30.28
N THR A 621 0.34 35.71 30.87
CA THR A 621 0.73 36.98 31.52
C THR A 621 2.14 37.37 31.18
N VAL A 622 2.52 38.60 31.52
CA VAL A 622 3.84 39.13 31.24
C VAL A 622 4.45 39.68 32.52
N LEU A 623 5.64 39.22 32.86
CA LEU A 623 6.48 39.82 33.89
C LEU A 623 7.24 41.00 33.28
N LEU A 624 6.90 42.21 33.72
CA LEU A 624 7.56 43.44 33.28
C LEU A 624 8.72 43.80 34.21
N LEU A 625 9.91 43.95 33.64
CA LEU A 625 11.14 44.35 34.31
C LEU A 625 11.54 45.76 33.83
N LEU A 626 11.57 46.72 34.74
CA LEU A 626 11.99 48.09 34.45
C LEU A 626 13.51 48.17 34.57
N THR A 627 14.19 48.50 33.48
CA THR A 627 15.66 48.63 33.43
C THR A 627 16.05 50.03 32.96
N HIS A 628 17.29 50.44 33.25
CA HIS A 628 17.80 51.77 32.88
C HIS A 628 17.92 51.98 31.35
N THR A 629 17.97 50.87 30.61
CA THR A 629 18.07 50.81 29.14
C THR A 629 16.73 50.59 28.45
N GLY A 630 15.62 50.59 29.20
CA GLY A 630 14.26 50.37 28.69
C GLY A 630 13.50 49.23 29.38
N PRO A 631 12.17 49.18 29.29
CA PRO A 631 11.38 48.09 29.85
C PRO A 631 11.62 46.78 29.08
N MET A 632 11.66 45.67 29.82
CA MET A 632 11.78 44.32 29.29
C MET A 632 10.60 43.48 29.77
N SER A 633 10.06 42.63 28.91
CA SER A 633 8.97 41.71 29.23
C SER A 633 9.44 40.25 29.15
N VAL A 634 9.07 39.45 30.16
CA VAL A 634 9.21 37.99 30.14
C VAL A 634 7.81 37.36 30.14
N PRO A 635 7.40 36.67 29.07
CA PRO A 635 6.08 36.03 29.02
C PRO A 635 6.03 34.82 29.97
N ILE A 636 4.90 34.71 30.68
CA ILE A 636 4.55 33.60 31.56
C ILE A 636 3.32 32.91 30.97
N ARG A 637 3.38 31.60 30.80
CA ARG A 637 2.27 30.78 30.33
C ARG A 637 1.93 29.71 31.35
N CYS A 638 0.71 29.70 31.83
CA CYS A 638 0.22 28.70 32.76
C CYS A 638 -0.94 27.96 32.10
N ALA A 639 -0.83 26.64 31.98
CA ALA A 639 -1.89 25.78 31.46
C ALA A 639 -2.27 24.70 32.49
N PRO A 640 -3.56 24.56 32.85
CA PRO A 640 -4.02 23.55 33.79
C PRO A 640 -3.97 22.15 33.15
N LYS A 641 -4.20 21.10 33.96
CA LYS A 641 -4.36 19.73 33.44
C LYS A 641 -5.54 19.66 32.47
N LYS A 642 -5.22 19.44 31.19
CA LYS A 642 -6.22 19.29 30.12
C LYS A 642 -6.28 17.86 29.60
N LEU A 643 -7.47 17.46 29.17
CA LEU A 643 -7.65 16.28 28.32
C LEU A 643 -7.32 16.66 26.88
N ALA A 644 -6.53 15.85 26.20
CA ALA A 644 -6.27 16.02 24.77
C ALA A 644 -6.28 14.63 24.12
N VAL A 645 -7.41 14.27 23.51
CA VAL A 645 -7.61 12.98 22.86
C VAL A 645 -7.23 13.08 21.39
N LEU A 646 -6.45 12.12 20.91
CA LEU A 646 -6.06 11.96 19.52
C LEU A 646 -6.43 10.55 19.07
N LEU A 647 -7.27 10.45 18.04
CA LEU A 647 -7.58 9.19 17.37
C LEU A 647 -6.55 8.90 16.29
N GLN A 648 -6.09 7.65 16.21
CA GLN A 648 -5.17 7.24 15.14
C GLN A 648 -5.84 7.31 13.75
N THR A 649 -7.12 6.98 13.66
CA THR A 649 -7.87 6.96 12.39
C THR A 649 -9.35 7.20 12.64
N SER A 650 -9.99 8.03 11.82
CA SER A 650 -11.43 8.34 11.86
C SER A 650 -12.30 7.36 11.07
N ALA A 651 -11.69 6.48 10.27
CA ALA A 651 -12.38 5.42 9.54
C ALA A 651 -11.60 4.12 9.61
N LEU A 652 -12.30 3.02 9.86
CA LEU A 652 -11.77 1.65 9.93
C LEU A 652 -12.46 0.78 8.88
N HIS A 653 -11.65 0.28 7.96
CA HIS A 653 -12.08 -0.57 6.86
C HIS A 653 -11.64 -2.01 7.13
N PHE A 654 -12.60 -2.90 7.42
CA PHE A 654 -12.37 -4.34 7.62
C PHE A 654 -12.12 -5.09 6.30
N GLY A 655 -12.28 -4.42 5.17
CA GLY A 655 -12.14 -5.02 3.84
C GLY A 655 -13.22 -6.07 3.57
N THR A 656 -12.87 -7.05 2.74
CA THR A 656 -13.78 -8.13 2.35
C THR A 656 -13.59 -9.33 3.26
N VAL A 657 -14.62 -9.69 4.01
CA VAL A 657 -14.62 -10.83 4.96
C VAL A 657 -15.61 -11.88 4.45
N VAL A 658 -15.20 -13.15 4.44
CA VAL A 658 -16.06 -14.24 3.97
C VAL A 658 -17.15 -14.53 5.00
N LEU A 659 -18.36 -14.88 4.55
CA LEU A 659 -19.46 -15.27 5.44
C LEU A 659 -19.04 -16.41 6.38
N GLY A 660 -19.29 -16.22 7.67
CA GLY A 660 -18.91 -17.16 8.74
C GLY A 660 -17.49 -16.97 9.28
N GLU A 661 -16.69 -16.07 8.69
CA GLU A 661 -15.41 -15.63 9.25
C GLU A 661 -15.58 -14.32 10.01
N SER A 662 -14.60 -14.00 10.86
CA SER A 662 -14.56 -12.76 11.64
C SER A 662 -13.23 -12.06 11.43
N ALA A 663 -13.26 -10.77 11.08
CA ALA A 663 -12.06 -9.93 11.06
C ALA A 663 -12.02 -9.05 12.30
N SER A 664 -10.86 -8.92 12.92
CA SER A 664 -10.64 -8.04 14.06
C SER A 664 -9.65 -6.94 13.71
N LEU A 665 -10.02 -5.69 14.00
CA LEU A 665 -9.16 -4.52 13.91
C LEU A 665 -9.10 -3.83 15.27
N THR A 666 -8.00 -3.16 15.55
CA THR A 666 -7.79 -2.40 16.78
C THR A 666 -7.73 -0.92 16.49
N LEU A 667 -8.54 -0.13 17.19
CA LEU A 667 -8.49 1.33 17.17
C LEU A 667 -7.63 1.81 18.34
N GLU A 668 -6.56 2.56 18.07
CA GLU A 668 -5.79 3.25 19.13
C GLU A 668 -6.38 4.63 19.43
N VAL A 669 -6.63 4.86 20.71
CA VAL A 669 -7.02 6.16 21.27
C VAL A 669 -5.86 6.64 22.15
N LYS A 670 -5.27 7.78 21.82
CA LYS A 670 -4.14 8.37 22.56
C LYS A 670 -4.60 9.58 23.36
N ASN A 671 -4.26 9.63 24.65
CA ASN A 671 -4.35 10.84 25.46
C ASN A 671 -2.98 11.52 25.50
N SER A 672 -2.84 12.68 24.87
CA SER A 672 -1.65 13.54 25.01
C SER A 672 -1.74 14.50 26.21
N GLY A 673 -2.92 14.62 26.81
CA GLY A 673 -3.19 15.47 27.96
C GLY A 673 -2.74 14.86 29.29
N ALA A 674 -2.67 15.70 30.32
CA ALA A 674 -2.31 15.32 31.67
C ALA A 674 -3.52 14.96 32.56
N LEU A 675 -4.75 15.17 32.06
CA LEU A 675 -5.98 14.73 32.73
C LEU A 675 -6.37 13.34 32.21
N GLY A 676 -6.53 12.38 33.12
CA GLY A 676 -7.05 11.04 32.80
C GLY A 676 -8.57 11.04 32.75
N THR A 677 -9.16 10.30 31.81
CA THR A 677 -10.62 10.18 31.68
C THR A 677 -11.03 8.76 31.37
N ALA A 678 -12.30 8.44 31.59
CA ALA A 678 -12.87 7.16 31.24
C ALA A 678 -13.89 7.38 30.12
N PHE A 679 -13.82 6.59 29.05
CA PHE A 679 -14.69 6.76 27.88
C PHE A 679 -15.56 5.54 27.63
N ALA A 680 -16.80 5.77 27.20
CA ALA A 680 -17.74 4.74 26.81
C ALA A 680 -17.72 4.58 25.29
N VAL A 681 -17.77 3.32 24.85
CA VAL A 681 -17.84 2.96 23.44
C VAL A 681 -19.27 2.53 23.13
N SER A 682 -19.95 3.25 22.24
CA SER A 682 -21.30 2.90 21.79
C SER A 682 -21.34 2.77 20.27
N LEU A 683 -22.02 1.73 19.78
CA LEU A 683 -22.20 1.52 18.35
C LEU A 683 -23.53 2.12 17.91
N GLN A 684 -23.49 3.16 17.08
CA GLN A 684 -24.66 3.74 16.45
C GLN A 684 -24.83 3.14 15.05
N ARG A 685 -25.93 2.41 14.85
CA ARG A 685 -26.27 1.86 13.53
C ARG A 685 -26.85 2.98 12.66
N GLY A 686 -26.28 3.17 11.48
CA GLY A 686 -26.80 4.12 10.49
C GLY A 686 -28.23 3.75 10.08
N ALA A 687 -29.14 4.72 10.09
CA ALA A 687 -30.56 4.59 9.80
C ALA A 687 -30.89 4.45 8.29
N GLY A 688 -30.03 3.78 7.52
CA GLY A 688 -30.18 3.59 6.08
C GLY A 688 -30.23 2.12 5.72
N ASP A 689 -31.40 1.51 5.91
CA ASP A 689 -32.02 0.47 5.06
C ASP A 689 -33.04 -0.30 5.90
N ALA A 690 -34.29 -0.13 5.50
CA ALA A 690 -35.51 -0.67 6.08
C ALA A 690 -35.43 -2.17 6.38
N ALA A 691 -36.27 -2.58 7.32
CA ALA A 691 -36.43 -3.94 7.82
C ALA A 691 -36.54 -4.99 6.71
N ASP A 692 -35.80 -6.10 6.84
CA ASP A 692 -36.39 -7.44 7.01
C ASP A 692 -35.31 -8.52 7.19
N GLU A 693 -35.66 -9.48 8.05
CA GLU A 693 -35.09 -10.81 8.32
C GLU A 693 -33.67 -10.98 8.90
N ALA A 694 -33.64 -11.79 9.96
CA ALA A 694 -32.51 -12.29 10.75
C ALA A 694 -31.19 -12.49 9.96
N GLY A 695 -30.19 -11.63 10.23
CA GLY A 695 -28.80 -11.87 9.78
C GLY A 695 -28.03 -10.64 9.31
N LYS A 696 -28.19 -9.46 9.93
CA LYS A 696 -27.32 -8.30 9.62
C LYS A 696 -25.95 -8.47 10.28
N ALA A 697 -24.90 -8.19 9.51
CA ALA A 697 -23.51 -8.24 9.93
C ALA A 697 -23.30 -7.56 11.29
N VAL A 698 -22.65 -8.25 12.23
CA VAL A 698 -22.46 -7.74 13.59
C VAL A 698 -21.08 -7.13 13.69
N PHE A 699 -21.04 -5.82 13.88
CA PHE A 699 -19.87 -5.12 14.42
C PHE A 699 -19.95 -5.24 15.95
N GLU A 700 -18.97 -5.89 16.55
CA GLU A 700 -18.86 -6.06 18.00
C GLU A 700 -17.62 -5.30 18.48
N ALA A 701 -17.79 -4.39 19.44
CA ALA A 701 -16.66 -3.90 20.21
C ALA A 701 -16.34 -4.92 21.29
N GLY A 702 -15.16 -5.53 21.25
CA GLY A 702 -14.68 -6.49 22.24
C GLY A 702 -14.52 -5.89 23.63
N SER A 703 -14.46 -4.56 23.72
CA SER A 703 -14.51 -3.78 24.95
C SER A 703 -15.90 -3.14 25.12
N GLY A 704 -16.91 -3.96 25.40
CA GLY A 704 -18.22 -3.50 25.84
C GLY A 704 -18.15 -3.01 27.29
N GLY A 705 -17.64 -1.80 27.50
CA GLY A 705 -17.51 -1.21 28.83
C GLY A 705 -16.74 0.11 28.82
N THR A 706 -16.84 0.87 29.91
CA THR A 706 -16.09 2.10 30.12
C THR A 706 -14.59 1.77 30.18
N ILE A 707 -13.79 2.35 29.28
CA ILE A 707 -12.35 2.14 29.20
C ILE A 707 -11.65 3.33 29.87
N THR A 708 -10.77 3.05 30.81
CA THR A 708 -9.97 4.08 31.49
C THR A 708 -8.76 4.47 30.64
N LEU A 709 -8.64 5.76 30.34
CA LEU A 709 -7.55 6.36 29.59
C LEU A 709 -6.70 7.22 30.53
N ALA A 710 -5.56 6.69 30.95
CA ALA A 710 -4.65 7.39 31.86
C ALA A 710 -3.99 8.61 31.19
N PRO A 711 -3.48 9.58 31.97
CA PRO A 711 -2.70 10.72 31.46
C PRO A 711 -1.53 10.26 30.59
N ARG A 712 -1.28 10.96 29.48
CA ARG A 712 -0.15 10.69 28.56
C ARG A 712 -0.03 9.23 28.10
N SER A 713 -1.14 8.49 28.05
CA SER A 713 -1.18 7.06 27.74
C SER A 713 -1.98 6.76 26.45
N LYS A 714 -2.00 5.49 26.07
CA LYS A 714 -2.78 4.98 24.94
C LYS A 714 -3.71 3.85 25.41
N ALA A 715 -4.92 3.80 24.86
CA ALA A 715 -5.84 2.68 25.00
C ALA A 715 -6.18 2.07 23.64
N THR A 716 -6.42 0.76 23.61
CA THR A 716 -6.79 0.02 22.40
C THR A 716 -8.21 -0.50 22.52
N VAL A 717 -9.04 -0.21 21.51
CA VAL A 717 -10.40 -0.74 21.36
C VAL A 717 -10.37 -1.82 20.31
N SER A 718 -10.65 -3.07 20.70
CA SER A 718 -10.76 -4.18 19.75
C SER A 718 -12.15 -4.21 19.14
N LEU A 719 -12.22 -4.20 17.81
CA LEU A 719 -13.45 -4.24 17.04
C LEU A 719 -13.44 -5.50 16.18
N ARG A 720 -14.56 -6.22 16.17
CA ARG A 720 -14.77 -7.44 15.40
C ARG A 720 -15.90 -7.22 14.40
N PHE A 721 -15.68 -7.60 13.15
CA PHE A 721 -16.69 -7.60 12.11
C PHE A 721 -17.02 -9.04 11.70
N THR A 722 -18.29 -9.41 11.80
CA THR A 722 -18.82 -10.73 11.40
C THR A 722 -19.96 -10.58 10.39
N PRO A 723 -19.70 -10.71 9.08
CA PRO A 723 -20.74 -10.60 8.07
C PRO A 723 -21.64 -11.84 8.06
N ALA A 724 -22.94 -11.62 8.27
CA ALA A 724 -23.97 -12.67 8.20
C ALA A 724 -24.62 -12.76 6.82
N ALA A 725 -24.62 -11.67 6.04
CA ALA A 725 -25.07 -11.62 4.65
C ALA A 725 -23.99 -11.03 3.74
N ALA A 726 -24.00 -11.41 2.46
CA ALA A 726 -23.07 -10.88 1.49
C ALA A 726 -23.47 -9.45 1.08
N GLY A 727 -22.52 -8.52 1.04
CA GLY A 727 -22.77 -7.11 0.78
C GLY A 727 -21.96 -6.18 1.68
N SER A 728 -21.96 -4.88 1.36
CA SER A 728 -21.32 -3.86 2.19
C SER A 728 -22.14 -3.57 3.44
N ALA A 729 -21.46 -3.49 4.58
CA ALA A 729 -22.03 -3.05 5.86
C ALA A 729 -21.22 -1.85 6.37
N SER A 730 -21.92 -0.83 6.84
CA SER A 730 -21.34 0.33 7.52
C SER A 730 -22.00 0.54 8.87
N ALA A 731 -21.22 1.03 9.82
CA ALA A 731 -21.68 1.40 11.15
C ALA A 731 -20.85 2.58 11.67
N LEU A 732 -21.38 3.32 12.64
CA LEU A 732 -20.70 4.48 13.19
C LEU A 732 -20.43 4.22 14.68
N LEU A 733 -19.15 4.20 15.04
CA LEU A 733 -18.71 4.00 16.41
C LEU A 733 -18.61 5.37 17.08
N ARG A 734 -19.31 5.55 18.20
CA ARG A 734 -19.28 6.77 19.00
C ARG A 734 -18.47 6.53 20.28
N LEU A 735 -17.51 7.41 20.51
CA LEU A 735 -16.63 7.42 21.68
C LEU A 735 -17.00 8.62 22.56
N ASP A 736 -17.62 8.36 23.71
CA ASP A 736 -18.04 9.38 24.65
C ASP A 736 -17.04 9.45 25.82
N PHE A 737 -16.26 10.52 25.90
CA PHE A 737 -15.18 10.69 26.90
C PHE A 737 -15.63 11.27 28.25
N GLY A 738 -16.93 11.61 28.39
CA GLY A 738 -17.47 12.28 29.57
C GLY A 738 -16.97 13.73 29.75
N GLY A 739 -17.66 14.51 30.58
CA GLY A 739 -17.33 15.93 30.82
C GLY A 739 -17.64 16.86 29.64
N ASP A 740 -16.89 17.96 29.52
CA ASP A 740 -17.06 18.99 28.47
C ASP A 740 -16.46 18.60 27.10
N TRP A 741 -15.92 17.38 26.97
CA TRP A 741 -15.30 16.90 25.74
C TRP A 741 -16.34 16.38 24.75
N ARG A 742 -16.20 16.74 23.46
CA ARG A 742 -17.13 16.31 22.41
C ARG A 742 -16.97 14.83 22.09
N ALA A 743 -18.08 14.17 21.80
CA ALA A 743 -18.08 12.79 21.34
C ALA A 743 -17.35 12.66 20.00
N GLU A 744 -16.38 11.75 19.92
CA GLU A 744 -15.68 11.44 18.69
C GLU A 744 -16.38 10.30 17.94
N HIS A 745 -16.35 10.36 16.61
CA HIS A 745 -17.02 9.39 15.75
C HIS A 745 -16.01 8.70 14.84
N VAL A 746 -16.12 7.38 14.73
CA VAL A 746 -15.29 6.56 13.85
C VAL A 746 -16.19 5.75 12.92
N GLU A 747 -15.98 5.93 11.62
CA GLU A 747 -16.73 5.20 10.60
C GLU A 747 -16.17 3.78 10.45
N LEU A 748 -17.03 2.78 10.64
CA LEU A 748 -16.71 1.38 10.41
C LEU A 748 -17.31 0.96 9.07
N SER A 749 -16.52 0.26 8.26
CA SER A 749 -17.01 -0.34 7.04
C SER A 749 -16.37 -1.70 6.77
N GLY A 750 -17.15 -2.60 6.19
CA GLY A 750 -16.70 -3.93 5.79
C GLY A 750 -17.62 -4.50 4.73
N SER A 751 -17.16 -5.47 3.98
CA SER A 751 -17.96 -6.16 2.96
C SER A 751 -17.98 -7.66 3.22
N GLY A 752 -19.17 -8.25 3.29
CA GLY A 752 -19.36 -9.68 3.33
C GLY A 752 -19.24 -10.30 1.94
N ALA A 753 -18.31 -11.23 1.73
CA ALA A 753 -18.22 -12.03 0.52
C ALA A 753 -18.78 -13.44 0.75
N GLN A 754 -19.48 -13.99 -0.24
CA GLN A 754 -19.96 -15.37 -0.16
C GLN A 754 -18.81 -16.37 -0.07
N VAL A 755 -19.07 -17.50 0.59
CA VAL A 755 -18.09 -18.59 0.74
C VAL A 755 -17.54 -19.03 -0.62
N PRO A 756 -16.20 -19.13 -0.80
CA PRO A 756 -15.57 -19.48 -2.07
C PRO A 756 -16.02 -20.82 -2.64
N ILE A 757 -16.01 -21.87 -1.81
CA ILE A 757 -16.52 -23.19 -2.15
C ILE A 757 -17.95 -23.31 -1.68
N TYR A 758 -18.82 -23.74 -2.59
CA TYR A 758 -20.21 -23.98 -2.30
C TYR A 758 -20.69 -25.25 -2.99
N LEU A 759 -21.74 -25.82 -2.43
CA LEU A 759 -22.45 -26.96 -3.00
C LEU A 759 -23.77 -26.44 -3.58
N PRO A 760 -24.02 -26.61 -4.90
CA PRO A 760 -25.29 -26.24 -5.51
C PRO A 760 -26.45 -27.10 -4.95
N ARG A 761 -26.15 -28.32 -4.50
CA ARG A 761 -27.08 -29.22 -3.81
C ARG A 761 -26.52 -29.57 -2.44
N PRO A 762 -26.99 -28.93 -1.35
CA PRO A 762 -26.53 -29.20 0.01
C PRO A 762 -27.18 -30.45 0.64
N MET A 763 -28.05 -31.14 -0.09
CA MET A 763 -28.68 -32.38 0.35
C MET A 763 -28.63 -33.40 -0.79
N ILE A 764 -28.08 -34.58 -0.49
CA ILE A 764 -28.13 -35.76 -1.34
C ILE A 764 -29.16 -36.69 -0.73
N ASP A 765 -30.26 -36.90 -1.43
CA ASP A 765 -31.33 -37.79 -1.00
C ASP A 765 -31.34 -39.03 -1.87
N LEU A 766 -30.87 -40.14 -1.31
CA LEU A 766 -30.87 -41.45 -1.94
C LEU A 766 -32.25 -42.14 -1.87
N ARG A 767 -33.23 -41.51 -1.21
CA ARG A 767 -34.58 -42.05 -1.00
C ARG A 767 -34.49 -43.43 -0.35
N THR A 768 -35.10 -44.45 -0.95
CA THR A 768 -35.18 -45.80 -0.40
C THR A 768 -33.97 -46.64 -0.75
N CYS A 769 -33.22 -47.02 0.29
CA CYS A 769 -32.01 -47.81 0.18
C CYS A 769 -32.20 -49.20 0.79
N LEU A 770 -31.99 -50.21 -0.04
CA LEU A 770 -32.12 -51.62 0.30
C LEU A 770 -30.85 -52.11 0.97
N VAL A 771 -30.99 -52.81 2.09
CA VAL A 771 -29.84 -53.34 2.84
C VAL A 771 -29.06 -54.36 1.99
N GLY A 772 -27.74 -54.18 1.91
CA GLY A 772 -26.82 -54.95 1.07
C GLY A 772 -26.64 -54.42 -0.36
N ALA A 773 -27.37 -53.38 -0.76
CA ALA A 773 -27.24 -52.78 -2.10
C ALA A 773 -26.25 -51.60 -2.12
N LEU A 774 -25.66 -51.36 -3.30
CA LEU A 774 -24.76 -50.24 -3.59
C LEU A 774 -25.51 -49.15 -4.37
N TYR A 775 -25.50 -47.94 -3.83
CA TYR A 775 -26.03 -46.72 -4.42
C TYR A 775 -24.89 -45.79 -4.83
N ARG A 776 -25.09 -45.04 -5.92
CA ARG A 776 -24.12 -44.07 -6.41
C ARG A 776 -24.80 -42.76 -6.77
N ASP A 777 -24.18 -41.65 -6.40
CA ASP A 777 -24.59 -40.31 -6.81
C ASP A 777 -23.36 -39.40 -6.98
N GLU A 778 -23.53 -38.25 -7.61
CA GLU A 778 -22.46 -37.28 -7.86
C GLU A 778 -22.63 -36.01 -7.02
N LEU A 779 -21.68 -35.77 -6.11
CA LEU A 779 -21.57 -34.52 -5.37
C LEU A 779 -20.80 -33.49 -6.21
N ARG A 780 -21.50 -32.47 -6.71
CA ARG A 780 -20.88 -31.38 -7.46
C ARG A 780 -20.36 -30.30 -6.51
N VAL A 781 -19.06 -30.06 -6.51
CA VAL A 781 -18.40 -29.01 -5.73
C VAL A 781 -18.02 -27.87 -6.66
N CYS A 782 -18.45 -26.65 -6.34
CA CYS A 782 -18.23 -25.47 -7.16
C CYS A 782 -17.33 -24.45 -6.44
N ASN A 783 -16.47 -23.78 -7.19
CA ASN A 783 -15.60 -22.72 -6.70
C ASN A 783 -15.97 -21.39 -7.37
N ARG A 784 -16.22 -20.35 -6.58
CA ARG A 784 -16.49 -18.98 -7.05
C ARG A 784 -15.27 -18.07 -7.07
N SER A 785 -14.20 -18.49 -6.41
CA SER A 785 -12.97 -17.71 -6.32
C SER A 785 -12.14 -17.78 -7.59
N ALA A 786 -11.26 -16.79 -7.76
CA ALA A 786 -10.29 -16.72 -8.83
C ALA A 786 -9.07 -17.64 -8.62
N VAL A 787 -9.01 -18.36 -7.49
CA VAL A 787 -7.89 -19.24 -7.12
C VAL A 787 -8.39 -20.68 -7.00
N ALA A 788 -7.62 -21.64 -7.47
CA ALA A 788 -7.95 -23.05 -7.30
C ALA A 788 -7.85 -23.44 -5.81
N GLN A 789 -8.85 -24.15 -5.28
CA GLN A 789 -8.88 -24.58 -3.89
C GLN A 789 -8.95 -26.09 -3.78
N GLN A 790 -8.17 -26.64 -2.84
CA GLN A 790 -8.15 -28.07 -2.55
C GLN A 790 -9.22 -28.41 -1.51
N VAL A 791 -10.05 -29.37 -1.86
CA VAL A 791 -11.16 -29.87 -1.06
C VAL A 791 -10.85 -31.30 -0.64
N ALA A 792 -11.11 -31.63 0.62
CA ALA A 792 -11.02 -32.97 1.17
C ALA A 792 -12.36 -33.36 1.81
N LEU A 793 -12.90 -34.49 1.36
CA LEU A 793 -14.10 -35.09 1.90
C LEU A 793 -13.69 -36.12 2.94
N ARG A 794 -14.17 -35.94 4.18
CA ARG A 794 -13.89 -36.88 5.27
C ARG A 794 -15.14 -37.70 5.56
N VAL A 795 -15.01 -39.01 5.45
CA VAL A 795 -16.06 -39.95 5.86
C VAL A 795 -16.16 -39.94 7.40
N PRO A 796 -17.37 -39.74 7.95
CA PRO A 796 -17.61 -39.87 9.39
C PRO A 796 -17.39 -41.31 9.89
N PRO A 797 -16.92 -41.51 11.13
CA PRO A 797 -16.65 -42.86 11.65
C PRO A 797 -17.91 -43.75 11.69
N SER A 798 -19.09 -43.16 11.88
CA SER A 798 -20.38 -43.88 11.87
C SER A 798 -20.77 -44.44 10.50
N LEU A 799 -20.14 -43.97 9.41
CA LEU A 799 -20.39 -44.41 8.03
C LEU A 799 -19.16 -45.07 7.41
N GLU A 800 -18.19 -45.46 8.22
CA GLU A 800 -16.98 -46.14 7.75
C GLU A 800 -17.35 -47.50 7.13
N GLY A 801 -16.81 -47.78 5.93
CA GLY A 801 -17.18 -48.96 5.13
C GLY A 801 -18.55 -48.89 4.42
N CYS A 802 -19.44 -47.98 4.83
CA CYS A 802 -20.73 -47.75 4.17
C CYS A 802 -20.66 -46.63 3.12
N LEU A 803 -19.76 -45.67 3.29
CA LEU A 803 -19.66 -44.49 2.43
C LEU A 803 -18.24 -44.29 1.93
N GLU A 804 -18.09 -44.20 0.61
CA GLU A 804 -16.80 -43.94 -0.04
C GLU A 804 -16.92 -42.77 -1.03
N PHE A 805 -15.88 -41.93 -1.06
CA PHE A 805 -15.76 -40.82 -2.01
C PHE A 805 -14.64 -41.09 -3.00
N SER A 806 -14.91 -40.86 -4.29
CA SER A 806 -13.93 -41.01 -5.37
C SER A 806 -13.99 -39.78 -6.28
N PRO A 807 -12.98 -38.90 -6.27
CA PRO A 807 -11.78 -38.90 -5.42
C PRO A 807 -12.05 -38.36 -3.99
N VAL A 808 -11.25 -38.77 -2.99
CA VAL A 808 -11.33 -38.27 -1.60
C VAL A 808 -10.89 -36.81 -1.48
N THR A 809 -9.84 -36.45 -2.22
CA THR A 809 -9.35 -35.08 -2.35
C THR A 809 -9.49 -34.61 -3.78
N ALA A 810 -10.04 -33.41 -3.97
CA ALA A 810 -10.28 -32.82 -5.27
C ALA A 810 -9.73 -31.39 -5.31
N LEU A 811 -9.11 -31.00 -6.42
CA LEU A 811 -8.71 -29.62 -6.68
C LEU A 811 -9.79 -28.95 -7.54
N VAL A 812 -10.49 -27.97 -6.98
CA VAL A 812 -11.52 -27.22 -7.69
C VAL A 812 -10.91 -25.97 -8.30
N GLN A 813 -10.82 -25.94 -9.63
CA GLN A 813 -10.26 -24.83 -10.39
C GLN A 813 -11.02 -23.52 -10.14
N ALA A 814 -10.37 -22.39 -10.40
CA ALA A 814 -10.97 -21.06 -10.33
C ALA A 814 -12.24 -20.98 -11.21
N HIS A 815 -13.34 -20.47 -10.65
CA HIS A 815 -14.66 -20.43 -11.31
C HIS A 815 -15.16 -21.77 -11.88
N GLY A 816 -14.56 -22.89 -11.45
CA GLY A 816 -14.84 -24.22 -11.97
C GLY A 816 -15.76 -25.04 -11.07
N SER A 817 -16.09 -26.24 -11.54
CA SER A 817 -16.78 -27.26 -10.74
C SER A 817 -16.13 -28.62 -10.92
N VAL A 818 -16.08 -29.40 -9.85
CA VAL A 818 -15.61 -30.80 -9.87
C VAL A 818 -16.72 -31.69 -9.35
N GLY A 819 -16.97 -32.79 -10.05
CA GLY A 819 -17.84 -33.87 -9.59
C GLY A 819 -17.06 -34.87 -8.76
N VAL A 820 -17.57 -35.20 -7.57
CA VAL A 820 -17.06 -36.29 -6.74
C VAL A 820 -18.11 -37.41 -6.71
N GLN A 821 -17.70 -38.61 -7.10
CA GLN A 821 -18.57 -39.78 -7.03
C GLN A 821 -18.70 -40.23 -5.58
N LEU A 822 -19.93 -40.32 -5.11
CA LEU A 822 -20.32 -40.86 -3.82
C LEU A 822 -20.80 -42.29 -4.05
N LYS A 823 -20.20 -43.26 -3.34
CA LYS A 823 -20.64 -44.65 -3.29
C LYS A 823 -21.17 -44.93 -1.90
N PHE A 824 -22.39 -45.43 -1.81
CA PHE A 824 -23.06 -45.73 -0.56
C PHE A 824 -23.53 -47.20 -0.54
N THR A 825 -22.90 -48.00 0.31
CA THR A 825 -23.24 -49.40 0.58
C THR A 825 -24.00 -49.49 1.90
N VAL A 826 -25.23 -49.99 1.85
CA VAL A 826 -26.02 -50.16 3.08
C VAL A 826 -25.60 -51.46 3.76
N LEU A 827 -25.01 -51.37 4.95
CA LEU A 827 -24.69 -52.52 5.79
C LEU A 827 -25.79 -52.77 6.83
N ASP A 828 -25.94 -54.01 7.29
CA ASP A 828 -26.93 -54.37 8.33
C ASP A 828 -26.68 -53.60 9.65
N THR A 829 -25.40 -53.34 9.96
CA THR A 829 -24.96 -52.60 11.15
C THR A 829 -25.18 -51.08 11.08
N LEU A 830 -25.59 -50.57 9.91
CA LEU A 830 -25.72 -49.13 9.66
C LEU A 830 -26.79 -48.51 10.55
N ARG A 831 -27.89 -49.23 10.82
CA ARG A 831 -28.98 -48.77 11.69
C ARG A 831 -28.50 -48.49 13.12
N GLU A 832 -27.74 -49.43 13.69
CA GLU A 832 -27.17 -49.30 15.04
C GLU A 832 -26.09 -48.22 15.10
N SER A 833 -25.21 -48.20 14.10
CA SER A 833 -24.09 -47.24 14.01
C SER A 833 -24.55 -45.79 13.85
N CYS A 834 -25.73 -45.58 13.27
CA CYS A 834 -26.32 -44.26 13.00
C CYS A 834 -27.52 -43.90 13.89
N ALA A 835 -27.72 -44.57 15.02
CA ALA A 835 -28.85 -44.33 15.92
C ALA A 835 -29.02 -42.85 16.35
N LYS A 836 -27.92 -42.08 16.44
CA LYS A 836 -27.94 -40.65 16.80
C LYS A 836 -28.43 -39.71 15.68
N HIS A 837 -28.43 -40.18 14.44
CA HIS A 837 -28.76 -39.41 13.23
C HIS A 837 -30.01 -39.94 12.52
N LEU A 838 -30.82 -40.71 13.25
CA LEU A 838 -32.12 -41.21 12.82
C LEU A 838 -33.16 -40.08 13.00
N VAL A 839 -33.86 -39.72 11.93
CA VAL A 839 -34.89 -38.65 11.95
C VAL A 839 -36.29 -39.24 12.08
N GLU A 840 -36.54 -40.35 11.38
CA GLU A 840 -37.77 -41.17 11.42
C GLU A 840 -37.35 -42.64 11.61
N GLU A 841 -38.27 -43.57 11.93
CA GLU A 841 -37.94 -44.97 12.31
C GLU A 841 -36.92 -45.69 11.40
N ASP A 842 -36.95 -45.41 10.10
CA ASP A 842 -36.02 -45.97 9.10
C ASP A 842 -35.27 -44.90 8.27
N THR A 843 -35.47 -43.60 8.53
CA THR A 843 -34.83 -42.51 7.77
C THR A 843 -33.61 -41.97 8.50
N ILE A 844 -32.44 -42.06 7.86
CA ILE A 844 -31.16 -41.52 8.36
C ILE A 844 -30.84 -40.24 7.60
N ALA A 845 -30.50 -39.19 8.36
CA ALA A 845 -30.00 -37.93 7.80
C ALA A 845 -28.65 -37.60 8.44
N PHE A 846 -27.57 -37.82 7.69
CA PHE A 846 -26.21 -37.66 8.18
C PHE A 846 -25.57 -36.36 7.67
N PRO A 847 -25.15 -35.43 8.55
CA PRO A 847 -24.42 -34.24 8.14
C PRO A 847 -22.94 -34.54 7.88
N ILE A 848 -22.51 -34.46 6.62
CA ILE A 848 -21.13 -34.70 6.19
C ILE A 848 -20.40 -33.36 6.05
N ARG A 849 -19.14 -33.32 6.49
CA ARG A 849 -18.29 -32.14 6.45
C ARG A 849 -17.30 -32.21 5.28
N LEU A 850 -17.31 -31.19 4.46
CA LEU A 850 -16.36 -30.92 3.39
C LEU A 850 -15.34 -29.91 3.93
N THR A 851 -14.09 -30.35 4.03
CA THR A 851 -12.99 -29.51 4.50
C THR A 851 -12.27 -28.87 3.31
N VAL A 852 -12.02 -27.57 3.38
CA VAL A 852 -11.34 -26.81 2.34
C VAL A 852 -10.05 -26.25 2.91
N ARG A 853 -8.94 -26.43 2.20
CA ARG A 853 -7.64 -25.91 2.64
C ARG A 853 -7.68 -24.37 2.60
N GLY A 854 -7.49 -23.74 3.76
CA GLY A 854 -7.47 -22.27 3.89
C GLY A 854 -8.82 -21.63 4.19
N GLN A 855 -9.89 -22.41 4.37
CA GLN A 855 -11.19 -21.92 4.81
C GLN A 855 -11.43 -22.36 6.26
N ALA A 856 -11.69 -21.41 7.17
CA ALA A 856 -11.85 -21.73 8.59
C ALA A 856 -13.18 -22.47 8.88
N ALA A 857 -14.25 -22.12 8.17
CA ALA A 857 -15.56 -22.74 8.32
C ALA A 857 -15.76 -23.92 7.36
N PRO A 858 -16.01 -25.17 7.83
CA PRO A 858 -16.25 -26.31 6.95
C PRO A 858 -17.62 -26.22 6.28
N VAL A 859 -17.68 -26.55 4.99
CA VAL A 859 -18.94 -26.64 4.24
C VAL A 859 -19.63 -27.95 4.61
N ARG A 860 -20.94 -27.94 4.86
CA ARG A 860 -21.70 -29.14 5.25
C ARG A 860 -22.74 -29.49 4.20
N PHE A 861 -22.98 -30.77 4.00
CA PHE A 861 -24.13 -31.27 3.25
C PHE A 861 -24.72 -32.48 3.97
N THR A 862 -26.00 -32.74 3.72
CA THR A 862 -26.73 -33.83 4.38
C THR A 862 -26.92 -34.98 3.40
N LEU A 863 -26.53 -36.18 3.81
CA LEU A 863 -26.88 -37.42 3.12
C LEU A 863 -28.15 -37.99 3.79
N ARG A 864 -29.23 -38.12 3.03
CA ARG A 864 -30.49 -38.70 3.47
C ARG A 864 -30.72 -40.04 2.77
N ALA A 865 -31.11 -41.06 3.55
CA ALA A 865 -31.49 -42.37 3.06
C ALA A 865 -32.53 -43.01 3.99
N THR A 866 -33.59 -43.57 3.41
CA THR A 866 -34.60 -44.38 4.11
C THR A 866 -34.24 -45.84 3.94
N LEU A 867 -33.86 -46.51 5.01
CA LEU A 867 -33.42 -47.91 4.98
C LEU A 867 -34.62 -48.84 4.80
N THR A 868 -34.43 -49.93 4.07
CA THR A 868 -35.48 -50.92 3.85
C THR A 868 -34.86 -52.31 3.66
N THR A 869 -35.51 -53.34 4.22
CA THR A 869 -35.05 -54.73 4.10
C THR A 869 -35.50 -55.35 2.78
N SER A 870 -34.81 -56.42 2.36
CA SER A 870 -35.18 -57.22 1.17
C SER A 870 -35.80 -58.57 1.50
N GLU A 871 -36.03 -58.81 2.79
CA GLU A 871 -36.49 -60.09 3.30
C GLU A 871 -38.01 -60.20 3.16
N LEU A 872 -38.49 -61.38 2.76
CA LEU A 872 -39.90 -61.73 2.75
C LEU A 872 -40.14 -62.67 3.91
N LEU A 873 -41.18 -62.39 4.71
CA LEU A 873 -41.59 -63.27 5.78
C LEU A 873 -42.57 -64.29 5.21
N ILE A 874 -42.20 -65.57 5.25
CA ILE A 874 -42.98 -66.66 4.68
C ILE A 874 -43.47 -67.55 5.82
N CYS A 875 -44.73 -67.36 6.18
CA CYS A 875 -45.36 -67.99 7.33
C CYS A 875 -46.37 -69.07 6.89
N GLY A 876 -46.60 -70.05 7.76
CA GLY A 876 -47.58 -71.11 7.54
C GLY A 876 -49.03 -70.69 7.78
N ALA A 877 -49.93 -71.67 7.82
CA ALA A 877 -51.38 -71.44 7.97
C ALA A 877 -51.74 -70.61 9.22
N ASP A 878 -50.93 -70.70 10.27
CA ASP A 878 -51.14 -70.03 11.55
C ASP A 878 -50.57 -68.60 11.60
N GLY A 879 -49.91 -68.13 10.52
CA GLY A 879 -49.40 -66.76 10.38
C GLY A 879 -48.16 -66.41 11.22
N GLU A 880 -47.80 -67.21 12.23
CA GLU A 880 -46.73 -66.88 13.18
C GLU A 880 -45.42 -67.67 12.98
N THR A 881 -45.48 -68.85 12.36
CA THR A 881 -44.31 -69.74 12.24
C THR A 881 -43.66 -69.63 10.86
N MET A 882 -42.36 -69.28 10.81
CA MET A 882 -41.53 -69.37 9.61
C MET A 882 -41.45 -70.82 9.13
N LEU A 883 -41.89 -71.08 7.91
CA LEU A 883 -41.90 -72.43 7.35
C LEU A 883 -40.56 -72.81 6.76
N HIS A 884 -39.96 -73.89 7.24
CA HIS A 884 -38.82 -74.55 6.60
C HIS A 884 -39.18 -75.93 6.03
N ILE A 885 -40.23 -76.55 6.58
CA ILE A 885 -40.72 -77.88 6.19
C ILE A 885 -42.22 -77.76 5.93
N LEU A 886 -42.66 -78.26 4.77
CA LEU A 886 -44.06 -78.40 4.38
C LEU A 886 -44.40 -79.89 4.41
N ASP A 887 -45.12 -80.31 5.45
CA ASP A 887 -45.54 -81.71 5.60
C ASP A 887 -46.98 -81.88 5.08
N PHE A 888 -47.11 -82.58 3.96
CA PHE A 888 -48.36 -82.95 3.32
C PHE A 888 -48.95 -84.25 3.90
N GLY A 889 -48.25 -84.93 4.82
CA GLY A 889 -48.69 -86.19 5.40
C GLY A 889 -49.00 -87.26 4.36
N ASP A 890 -49.95 -88.14 4.69
CA ASP A 890 -50.41 -89.19 3.80
C ASP A 890 -51.51 -88.66 2.86
N VAL A 891 -51.28 -88.77 1.55
CA VAL A 891 -52.19 -88.29 0.50
C VAL A 891 -52.51 -89.42 -0.48
N PRO A 892 -53.79 -89.70 -0.78
CA PRO A 892 -54.15 -90.70 -1.79
C PRO A 892 -53.63 -90.32 -3.18
N VAL A 893 -53.16 -91.28 -3.99
CA VAL A 893 -52.71 -91.04 -5.37
C VAL A 893 -53.80 -90.42 -6.28
N THR A 894 -55.08 -90.67 -5.97
CA THR A 894 -56.23 -90.10 -6.67
C THR A 894 -56.62 -88.70 -6.21
N ALA A 895 -56.05 -88.23 -5.10
CA ALA A 895 -56.39 -86.95 -4.48
C ALA A 895 -55.18 -86.00 -4.49
N ARG A 896 -55.46 -84.72 -4.23
CA ARG A 896 -54.44 -83.69 -4.10
C ARG A 896 -54.63 -82.99 -2.76
N ARG A 897 -53.53 -82.72 -2.05
CA ARG A 897 -53.56 -81.95 -0.80
C ARG A 897 -53.02 -80.55 -1.04
N GLN A 898 -53.73 -79.57 -0.50
CA GLN A 898 -53.37 -78.16 -0.59
C GLN A 898 -52.98 -77.63 0.79
N LEU A 899 -51.83 -76.96 0.88
CA LEU A 899 -51.39 -76.25 2.09
C LEU A 899 -51.26 -74.75 1.80
N PRO A 900 -51.90 -73.86 2.59
CA PRO A 900 -51.76 -72.43 2.45
C PRO A 900 -50.44 -71.93 3.06
N ILE A 901 -49.86 -70.94 2.40
CA ILE A 901 -48.65 -70.21 2.80
C ILE A 901 -48.96 -68.72 2.68
N SER A 902 -48.61 -67.93 3.70
CA SER A 902 -48.70 -66.47 3.67
C SER A 902 -47.33 -65.86 3.42
N LEU A 903 -47.26 -65.01 2.40
CA LEU A 903 -46.11 -64.19 2.05
C LEU A 903 -46.37 -62.77 2.55
N HIS A 904 -45.55 -62.26 3.47
CA HIS A 904 -45.63 -60.87 3.92
C HIS A 904 -44.39 -60.10 3.45
N ASN A 905 -44.62 -58.91 2.89
CA ASN A 905 -43.56 -58.00 2.48
C ASN A 905 -43.39 -56.85 3.49
N PRO A 906 -42.43 -56.93 4.43
CA PRO A 906 -42.14 -55.84 5.36
C PRO A 906 -41.44 -54.65 4.69
N SER A 907 -40.98 -54.79 3.44
CA SER A 907 -40.23 -53.74 2.77
C SER A 907 -41.13 -52.63 2.22
N SER A 908 -40.63 -51.41 2.22
CA SER A 908 -41.24 -50.22 1.59
C SER A 908 -41.23 -50.27 0.05
N LEU A 909 -40.73 -51.35 -0.55
CA LEU A 909 -40.60 -51.52 -1.99
C LEU A 909 -41.46 -52.71 -2.49
N PRO A 910 -42.08 -52.60 -3.68
CA PRO A 910 -42.75 -53.74 -4.28
C PRO A 910 -41.71 -54.79 -4.68
N GLN A 911 -41.97 -56.04 -4.33
CA GLN A 911 -41.07 -57.16 -4.67
C GLN A 911 -41.74 -58.14 -5.61
N ARG A 912 -40.99 -58.65 -6.59
CA ARG A 912 -41.46 -59.79 -7.39
C ARG A 912 -40.97 -61.07 -6.76
N PHE A 913 -41.82 -62.08 -6.69
CA PHE A 913 -41.45 -63.40 -6.21
C PHE A 913 -41.84 -64.47 -7.25
N GLY A 914 -41.08 -65.55 -7.26
CA GLY A 914 -41.32 -66.70 -8.10
C GLY A 914 -40.97 -67.99 -7.39
N PHE A 915 -41.89 -68.95 -7.38
CA PHE A 915 -41.64 -70.30 -6.89
C PHE A 915 -41.13 -71.19 -8.01
N SER A 916 -40.12 -72.00 -7.72
CA SER A 916 -39.61 -73.07 -8.57
C SER A 916 -39.58 -74.36 -7.79
N SER A 917 -40.24 -75.39 -8.30
CA SER A 917 -40.24 -76.75 -7.76
C SER A 917 -39.24 -77.63 -8.51
N THR A 918 -38.63 -78.60 -7.82
CA THR A 918 -37.79 -79.64 -8.44
C THR A 918 -38.61 -80.57 -9.33
N GLU A 919 -39.86 -80.83 -8.98
CA GLU A 919 -40.80 -81.68 -9.73
C GLU A 919 -42.14 -80.92 -9.90
N PRO A 920 -42.35 -80.20 -11.01
CA PRO A 920 -43.53 -79.37 -11.22
C PRO A 920 -44.82 -80.15 -11.47
N GLU A 921 -44.73 -81.43 -11.83
CA GLU A 921 -45.90 -82.31 -12.01
C GLU A 921 -46.48 -82.79 -10.68
N VAL A 922 -45.62 -82.94 -9.65
CA VAL A 922 -46.00 -83.45 -8.32
C VAL A 922 -46.29 -82.31 -7.35
N LEU A 923 -45.64 -81.15 -7.52
CA LEU A 923 -45.76 -80.02 -6.61
C LEU A 923 -46.00 -78.71 -7.39
N GLN A 924 -47.15 -78.08 -7.17
CA GLN A 924 -47.60 -76.87 -7.88
C GLN A 924 -47.98 -75.75 -6.91
N VAL A 925 -47.83 -74.49 -7.31
CA VAL A 925 -48.22 -73.32 -6.50
C VAL A 925 -49.31 -72.52 -7.20
N GLN A 926 -50.43 -72.27 -6.52
CA GLN A 926 -51.57 -71.49 -7.03
C GLN A 926 -51.89 -70.28 -6.12
N PRO A 927 -52.54 -69.22 -6.64
CA PRO A 927 -52.81 -68.92 -8.06
C PRO A 927 -51.58 -68.35 -8.79
N GLY A 928 -51.58 -68.45 -10.13
CA GLY A 928 -50.57 -67.81 -10.99
C GLY A 928 -49.25 -68.54 -11.15
N ASP A 929 -49.25 -69.88 -11.02
CA ASP A 929 -48.06 -70.75 -11.20
C ASP A 929 -46.87 -70.36 -10.31
N GLY A 930 -47.17 -69.81 -9.12
CA GLY A 930 -46.15 -69.37 -8.17
C GLY A 930 -45.43 -68.07 -8.55
N LEU A 931 -45.86 -67.34 -9.58
CA LEU A 931 -45.31 -66.04 -9.93
C LEU A 931 -46.21 -64.91 -9.41
N GLY A 932 -45.61 -63.82 -8.92
CA GLY A 932 -46.38 -62.69 -8.43
C GLY A 932 -45.55 -61.47 -8.06
N THR A 933 -46.26 -60.37 -7.82
CA THR A 933 -45.70 -59.14 -7.25
C THR A 933 -46.43 -58.83 -5.96
N ILE A 934 -45.69 -58.59 -4.88
CA ILE A 934 -46.21 -58.21 -3.57
C ILE A 934 -45.91 -56.73 -3.32
N LEU A 935 -46.92 -55.96 -2.93
CA LEU A 935 -46.79 -54.54 -2.64
C LEU A 935 -46.15 -54.31 -1.27
N PRO A 936 -45.69 -53.09 -0.97
CA PRO A 936 -45.16 -52.75 0.36
C PRO A 936 -46.18 -52.96 1.47
N GLY A 937 -45.81 -53.67 2.54
CA GLY A 937 -46.68 -53.98 3.69
C GLY A 937 -47.80 -54.97 3.40
N GLU A 938 -47.92 -55.47 2.17
CA GLU A 938 -48.98 -56.41 1.77
C GLU A 938 -48.66 -57.84 2.26
N THR A 939 -49.72 -58.58 2.59
CA THR A 939 -49.65 -60.03 2.84
C THR A 939 -50.47 -60.77 1.80
N LEU A 940 -49.81 -61.61 1.01
CA LEU A 940 -50.43 -62.44 -0.02
C LEU A 940 -50.51 -63.90 0.41
N GLN A 941 -51.66 -64.53 0.18
CA GLN A 941 -51.81 -65.98 0.37
C GLN A 941 -51.54 -66.72 -0.95
N ARG A 942 -50.78 -67.80 -0.83
CA ARG A 942 -50.50 -68.78 -1.89
C ARG A 942 -50.75 -70.17 -1.36
N SER A 943 -51.09 -71.09 -2.23
CA SER A 943 -51.36 -72.47 -1.84
C SER A 943 -50.50 -73.44 -2.62
N VAL A 944 -49.76 -74.28 -1.89
CA VAL A 944 -48.94 -75.33 -2.46
C VAL A 944 -49.77 -76.61 -2.54
N LEU A 945 -49.87 -77.15 -3.74
CA LEU A 945 -50.60 -78.34 -4.09
C LEU A 945 -49.61 -79.50 -4.26
N PHE A 946 -49.85 -80.59 -3.53
CA PHE A 946 -49.11 -81.83 -3.66
C PHE A 946 -50.02 -82.91 -4.26
N SER A 947 -49.60 -83.44 -5.41
CA SER A 947 -50.27 -84.49 -6.17
C SER A 947 -49.33 -85.70 -6.32
N PRO A 948 -49.38 -86.69 -5.41
CA PRO A 948 -48.47 -87.83 -5.46
C PRO A 948 -48.77 -88.73 -6.67
N SER A 949 -47.74 -89.10 -7.43
CA SER A 949 -47.85 -89.95 -8.62
C SER A 949 -47.71 -91.45 -8.33
N ALA A 950 -47.11 -91.82 -7.18
CA ALA A 950 -46.83 -93.20 -6.78
C ALA A 950 -46.99 -93.40 -5.27
N ASP A 951 -47.11 -94.66 -4.81
CA ASP A 951 -47.11 -95.03 -3.38
C ASP A 951 -45.68 -95.03 -2.81
N THR A 952 -45.09 -93.83 -2.74
CA THR A 952 -43.75 -93.62 -2.22
C THR A 952 -43.72 -92.40 -1.32
N ARG A 953 -42.69 -92.31 -0.48
CA ARG A 953 -42.39 -91.09 0.29
C ARG A 953 -41.65 -90.11 -0.63
N PHE A 954 -42.26 -88.97 -0.88
CA PHE A 954 -41.67 -87.87 -1.63
C PHE A 954 -40.98 -86.90 -0.65
N SER A 955 -39.73 -86.53 -0.97
CA SER A 955 -38.98 -85.47 -0.28
C SER A 955 -38.49 -84.49 -1.34
N LEU A 956 -39.31 -83.50 -1.66
CA LEU A 956 -39.08 -82.51 -2.71
C LEU A 956 -38.56 -81.20 -2.12
N SER A 957 -37.93 -80.37 -2.93
CA SER A 957 -37.57 -78.99 -2.56
C SER A 957 -38.37 -77.98 -3.37
N LEU A 958 -38.93 -76.99 -2.66
CA LEU A 958 -39.57 -75.83 -3.24
C LEU A 958 -38.68 -74.61 -2.96
N GLU A 959 -38.31 -73.86 -4.00
CA GLU A 959 -37.53 -72.63 -3.85
C GLU A 959 -38.38 -71.42 -4.21
N CYS A 960 -38.44 -70.42 -3.34
CA CYS A 960 -38.94 -69.09 -3.66
C CYS A 960 -37.78 -68.14 -3.92
N ARG A 961 -37.78 -67.48 -5.08
CA ARG A 961 -36.79 -66.48 -5.47
C ARG A 961 -37.45 -65.12 -5.61
N THR A 962 -36.79 -64.08 -5.11
CA THR A 962 -37.26 -62.70 -5.25
C THR A 962 -36.49 -61.94 -6.34
N SER A 963 -37.04 -60.79 -6.76
CA SER A 963 -36.36 -59.86 -7.68
C SER A 963 -35.01 -59.36 -7.18
N HIS A 964 -34.76 -59.43 -5.86
CA HIS A 964 -33.50 -59.06 -5.22
C HIS A 964 -32.55 -60.27 -5.04
N ASN A 965 -32.81 -61.37 -5.76
CA ASN A 965 -31.98 -62.58 -5.76
C ASN A 965 -31.85 -63.28 -4.39
N ARG A 966 -32.81 -63.06 -3.48
CA ARG A 966 -32.93 -63.83 -2.23
C ARG A 966 -33.58 -65.18 -2.54
N LYS A 967 -33.10 -66.24 -1.89
CA LYS A 967 -33.58 -67.61 -2.06
C LYS A 967 -34.13 -68.13 -0.73
N TYR A 968 -35.37 -68.57 -0.74
CA TYR A 968 -36.00 -69.27 0.38
C TYR A 968 -36.26 -70.69 -0.05
N SER A 969 -35.69 -71.66 0.65
CA SER A 969 -35.84 -73.09 0.32
C SER A 969 -36.71 -73.76 1.37
N PHE A 970 -37.68 -74.54 0.90
CA PHE A 970 -38.60 -75.32 1.72
C PHE A 970 -38.43 -76.79 1.40
N ARG A 971 -38.39 -77.62 2.44
CA ARG A 971 -38.43 -79.08 2.28
C ARG A 971 -39.87 -79.56 2.31
N CYS A 972 -40.35 -80.09 1.20
CA CYS A 972 -41.70 -80.63 1.05
C CYS A 972 -41.66 -82.15 1.28
N VAL A 973 -42.37 -82.64 2.30
CA VAL A 973 -42.46 -84.07 2.63
C VAL A 973 -43.90 -84.52 2.49
N GLY A 974 -44.13 -85.65 1.84
CA GLY A 974 -45.46 -86.24 1.73
C GLY A 974 -45.35 -87.70 1.32
N ARG A 975 -46.36 -88.52 1.64
CA ARG A 975 -46.43 -89.91 1.22
C ARG A 975 -47.65 -90.12 0.35
N GLY A 976 -47.44 -90.64 -0.86
CA GLY A 976 -48.53 -91.17 -1.66
C GLY A 976 -49.02 -92.48 -1.07
N LEU A 977 -50.32 -92.70 -0.94
CA LEU A 977 -50.91 -93.99 -0.58
C LEU A 977 -51.86 -94.45 -1.67
N ILE A 978 -51.75 -95.71 -2.08
CA ILE A 978 -52.80 -96.35 -2.87
C ILE A 978 -53.88 -96.82 -1.88
N THR A 979 -55.02 -96.13 -1.88
CA THR A 979 -56.19 -96.61 -1.14
C THR A 979 -56.77 -97.81 -1.89
N PRO A 980 -56.97 -98.98 -1.24
CA PRO A 980 -57.76 -100.04 -1.85
C PRO A 980 -59.21 -99.53 -2.00
N ALA A 981 -59.79 -99.78 -3.17
CA ALA A 981 -61.13 -99.34 -3.55
C ALA A 981 -62.23 -99.88 -2.64
#